data_AF-A0A8H7IRG4-F1
#
_entry.id   AF-A0A8H7IRG4-F1
#
_cell.length_a   1.000
_cell.length_b   1.000
_cell.length_c   1.000
_cell.angle_alpha   90.00
_cell.angle_beta   90.00
_cell.angle_gamma   90.00
#
_symmetry.space_group_name_H-M   'P 1'
#
loop_
_entity.id
_entity.type
_entity.pdbx_description
1 polymer ?
#
loop_
_entity_poly.entity_id
_entity_poly.type
_entity_poly.pdbx_seq_one_letter_code
_entity_poly.pdbx_strand_id
1 'polypeptide(L)'
;MSTDSTLVDEDDLFEQERNILRFIGAEPLAPNSIFIILLGNTGTGKSRFASSCSGKPLKIGHGLKSCTEDISIVSLKLHQSTVYLIDTPGFDDTSRPDIATLRTISTYLALSHANSVALSAVLILHRISDTRVSGSSARSIALLKALCGRRAYPATALVTTMWSRGADDHDHDAQQVAREKELHSDAAFFADLVAAGAQTFRHDEFPAQQQDEDEEERDAARAILSSVVENVRGKQQQQQQQPRLITLAIQRELATPPTHHLATSVPLLATAAGAVLAAHLDRVEASLARERASLADDDDDDDAETMRALVGDNRQRVRACRAQRDALRRGVMELDDAERARLLGRVDDIDVTAAAAADARLEARLAACRRRIRDIEEATTTATAAAASPGWPGEGNGGDGGRGRVGRTAVAGGVMVDENTHQVFLLHQKIQELEQQKRLKKHYRRKARDAVISGMASGTVSAAAGAGGKKLPIAAATGHAPAAAPHARSWIIAILALFLLLSLYTDLPILLAMKLRDLTSSVFSAALCAGVTTAQNNSNATLLPFILRPLPLGSIKPTGWLRSTLALSAAGLAGHEHDFYPYVASSSWTGGSAEYSGLNEGFPYWLNGLVPLAYALDDARLKDQVSDAVSAVLARQASDGWLGPETGNARNLWARYPLLLGLVQLVEADPGVWEAQVLNATWRFVGLMGEMLRDGSRGYLWREGVDELTEEEFTWGRVRVQDLLIVLQWLWERESTTEAGREELAGSMRILIDGSIDWADWWQEGVFIKGDLNFLDTEPSNGPRYPYEHGVNAGQGLKALAVFRRFTHNDSLVEITHRGVDWTFKYHSAAHGGLLADERLAGLAPFYGSETCTLVETIYSLSYLYQTLGTNDYADLAETIAFNALPAQMSPNWWGRQYVGQPNQGFSTELSQNPFYNVRESGILYSVEANYPCCTVNHPQGLPKFLSNSFARVGDNEIAHMLLSPANLSTTIASGKITIACQTHFPFSNVLKYTVRSDSATTLHLRVPAWSPASSTTIAINSSSAKPVSPDPDTGLHAVTLPAGTTYLTYTLSPALTTIPRANDTFNVRHGALLFALSIPSTNSSSHPPQSYNDPNTKLANAPPLAVDWRLDNASAWSVALDPGSLVFRSSLDDDDEGQEKALADPVFAPGAPPVWVEARGCEIEGWGLYRGVMGVPPVKAERRPY
;
A
#
# COMPACT_ATOMS: atom_id res chain seq x y z
N MET A 1 23.68 37.97 46.25
CA MET A 1 24.58 36.83 45.99
C MET A 1 23.95 35.57 46.59
N SER A 2 23.19 34.86 45.77
CA SER A 2 22.74 33.47 45.94
C SER A 2 22.51 33.03 44.49
N THR A 3 23.36 32.12 44.03
CA THR A 3 23.49 31.66 42.64
C THR A 3 22.42 30.62 42.36
N ASP A 4 21.59 30.87 41.35
CA ASP A 4 20.65 29.90 40.79
C ASP A 4 21.44 28.89 39.96
N SER A 5 21.65 27.68 40.48
CA SER A 5 22.57 26.67 39.96
C SER A 5 21.91 25.67 39.02
N THR A 6 21.33 26.14 37.91
CA THR A 6 20.76 25.26 36.86
C THR A 6 21.45 25.41 35.50
N LEU A 7 22.76 25.64 35.50
CA LEU A 7 23.61 25.40 34.33
C LEU A 7 24.19 23.99 34.48
N VAL A 8 23.82 23.09 33.56
CA VAL A 8 24.47 21.77 33.45
C VAL A 8 25.93 22.03 33.09
N ASP A 9 26.85 21.52 33.91
CA ASP A 9 28.29 21.70 33.73
C ASP A 9 28.72 21.16 32.34
N GLU A 10 29.56 21.88 31.59
CA GLU A 10 29.99 21.48 30.24
C GLU A 10 30.61 20.07 30.24
N ASP A 11 31.32 19.74 31.33
CA ASP A 11 31.94 18.42 31.53
C ASP A 11 30.90 17.28 31.62
N ASP A 12 29.69 17.54 32.12
CA ASP A 12 28.61 16.54 32.23
C ASP A 12 27.94 16.26 30.88
N LEU A 13 27.80 17.27 30.01
CA LEU A 13 27.31 17.11 28.64
C LEU A 13 28.27 16.27 27.78
N PHE A 14 29.59 16.55 27.86
CA PHE A 14 30.59 15.75 27.16
C PHE A 14 30.68 14.32 27.70
N GLU A 15 30.53 14.10 29.01
CA GLU A 15 30.51 12.75 29.56
C GLU A 15 29.29 11.95 29.09
N GLN A 16 28.12 12.60 29.02
CA GLN A 16 26.89 12.02 28.48
C GLN A 16 27.07 11.52 27.04
N GLU A 17 27.65 12.34 26.18
CA GLU A 17 27.93 11.98 24.78
C GLU A 17 28.87 10.79 24.67
N ARG A 18 29.95 10.80 25.46
CA ARG A 18 30.90 9.68 25.50
C ARG A 18 30.25 8.40 26.01
N ASN A 19 29.32 8.48 26.95
CA ASN A 19 28.60 7.32 27.44
C ASN A 19 27.65 6.74 26.36
N ILE A 20 27.03 7.59 25.55
CA ILE A 20 26.27 7.16 24.36
C ILE A 20 27.18 6.47 23.35
N LEU A 21 28.34 7.06 23.04
CA LEU A 21 29.32 6.45 22.13
C LEU A 21 29.82 5.08 22.64
N ARG A 22 30.07 4.96 23.94
CA ARG A 22 30.42 3.67 24.57
C ARG A 22 29.28 2.66 24.47
N PHE A 23 28.04 3.09 24.69
CA PHE A 23 26.87 2.20 24.63
C PHE A 23 26.63 1.64 23.22
N ILE A 24 26.81 2.45 22.18
CA ILE A 24 26.70 1.99 20.78
C ILE A 24 27.97 1.28 20.28
N GLY A 25 29.01 1.14 21.12
CA GLY A 25 30.26 0.47 20.77
C GLY A 25 31.23 1.28 19.90
N ALA A 26 31.02 2.59 19.79
CA ALA A 26 31.89 3.52 19.06
C ALA A 26 33.13 3.94 19.87
N GLU A 27 33.11 3.78 21.20
CA GLU A 27 34.28 3.97 22.07
C GLU A 27 34.65 2.68 22.83
N PRO A 28 35.94 2.45 23.12
CA PRO A 28 36.37 1.32 23.92
C PRO A 28 35.76 1.35 25.33
N LEU A 29 35.30 0.18 25.80
CA LEU A 29 34.75 0.01 27.14
C LEU A 29 35.84 -0.24 28.17
N ALA A 30 35.65 0.27 29.39
CA ALA A 30 36.45 -0.14 30.53
C ALA A 30 36.26 -1.64 30.83
N PRO A 31 37.27 -2.33 31.38
CA PRO A 31 37.08 -3.68 31.89
C PRO A 31 35.96 -3.71 32.94
N ASN A 32 35.08 -4.71 32.85
CA ASN A 32 33.92 -4.88 33.75
C ASN A 32 32.86 -3.77 33.65
N SER A 33 32.67 -3.16 32.47
CA SER A 33 31.52 -2.30 32.18
C SER A 33 30.20 -3.06 32.24
N ILE A 34 29.19 -2.47 32.88
CA ILE A 34 27.84 -3.02 33.05
C ILE A 34 26.83 -2.01 32.52
N PHE A 35 26.02 -2.39 31.54
CA PHE A 35 24.95 -1.54 30.98
C PHE A 35 23.59 -1.96 31.52
N ILE A 36 22.83 -1.02 32.08
CA ILE A 36 21.52 -1.27 32.67
C ILE A 36 20.52 -0.29 32.07
N ILE A 37 19.43 -0.81 31.50
CA ILE A 37 18.38 0.02 30.89
C ILE A 37 17.21 0.22 31.83
N LEU A 38 16.73 1.46 31.95
CA LEU A 38 15.58 1.84 32.76
C LEU A 38 14.34 1.96 31.87
N LEU A 39 13.29 1.20 32.17
CA LEU A 39 12.03 1.19 31.42
C LEU A 39 10.84 1.46 32.35
N GLY A 40 9.78 2.07 31.83
CA GLY A 40 8.57 2.37 32.61
C GLY A 40 7.78 3.55 32.03
N ASN A 41 6.54 3.73 32.47
CA ASN A 41 5.68 4.81 32.00
C ASN A 41 6.26 6.20 32.32
N THR A 42 5.76 7.24 31.67
CA THR A 42 6.10 8.62 31.99
C THR A 42 5.75 8.94 33.44
N GLY A 43 6.65 9.62 34.17
CA GLY A 43 6.44 9.99 35.57
C GLY A 43 6.74 8.90 36.61
N THR A 44 7.25 7.71 36.23
CA THR A 44 7.59 6.63 37.19
C THR A 44 8.89 6.82 37.97
N GLY A 45 9.62 7.92 37.76
CA GLY A 45 10.86 8.24 38.49
C GLY A 45 12.16 7.78 37.83
N LYS A 46 12.17 7.37 36.55
CA LYS A 46 13.38 6.85 35.84
C LYS A 46 14.58 7.79 35.89
N SER A 47 14.42 9.04 35.45
CA SER A 47 15.48 10.04 35.43
C SER A 47 15.94 10.41 36.85
N ARG A 48 15.01 10.46 37.82
CA ARG A 48 15.31 10.71 39.23
C ARG A 48 16.14 9.57 39.83
N PHE A 49 15.73 8.32 39.65
CA PHE A 49 16.47 7.14 40.09
C PHE A 49 17.90 7.10 39.53
N ALA A 50 18.08 7.39 38.24
CA ALA A 50 19.39 7.48 37.60
C ALA A 50 20.26 8.60 38.20
N SER A 51 19.65 9.76 38.46
CA SER A 51 20.30 10.90 39.09
C SER A 51 20.70 10.59 40.54
N SER A 52 19.80 10.02 41.35
CA SER A 52 20.06 9.63 42.75
C SER A 52 21.17 8.57 42.83
N CYS A 53 21.23 7.58 41.93
CA CYS A 53 22.34 6.61 41.89
C CYS A 53 23.70 7.27 41.62
N SER A 54 23.78 8.10 40.58
CA SER A 54 25.04 8.69 40.10
C SER A 54 25.49 9.89 40.94
N GLY A 55 24.54 10.63 41.53
CA GLY A 55 24.75 11.95 42.10
C GLY A 55 25.03 13.02 41.06
N LYS A 56 24.66 12.78 39.78
CA LYS A 56 24.79 13.72 38.68
C LYS A 56 23.41 14.23 38.26
N PRO A 57 23.25 15.54 38.00
CA PRO A 57 21.95 16.10 37.65
C PRO A 57 21.54 15.62 36.24
N LEU A 58 20.40 14.93 36.16
CA LEU A 58 19.65 14.78 34.90
C LEU A 58 18.52 15.81 34.91
N LYS A 59 18.06 16.27 33.73
CA LYS A 59 16.96 17.24 33.64
C LYS A 59 15.66 16.61 34.14
N ILE A 60 15.34 16.80 35.42
CA ILE A 60 14.12 16.30 36.07
C ILE A 60 13.03 17.36 35.89
N GLY A 61 11.96 17.01 35.19
CA GLY A 61 10.78 17.86 35.05
C GLY A 61 9.86 17.75 36.25
N HIS A 62 9.57 18.87 36.92
CA HIS A 62 8.52 18.96 37.94
C HIS A 62 7.15 19.43 37.37
N GLY A 63 6.98 19.43 36.04
CA GLY A 63 5.76 19.86 35.34
C GLY A 63 4.95 18.71 34.74
N LEU A 64 3.72 19.01 34.28
CA LEU A 64 2.77 18.05 33.69
C LEU A 64 3.19 17.47 32.32
N LYS A 65 4.32 17.90 31.75
CA LYS A 65 4.87 17.42 30.47
C LYS A 65 6.20 16.70 30.70
N SER A 66 6.41 15.58 30.01
CA SER A 66 7.66 14.81 30.05
C SER A 66 8.84 15.64 29.54
N CYS A 67 10.01 15.52 30.18
CA CYS A 67 11.22 16.28 29.83
C CYS A 67 12.27 15.48 29.04
N THR A 68 12.06 14.17 28.85
CA THR A 68 13.04 13.25 28.24
C THR A 68 12.59 12.84 26.83
N GLU A 69 13.10 13.54 25.81
CA GLU A 69 12.75 13.31 24.40
C GLU A 69 13.64 12.26 23.71
N ASP A 70 14.80 11.91 24.27
CA ASP A 70 15.79 10.96 23.72
C ASP A 70 16.50 10.17 24.85
N ILE A 71 17.28 9.14 24.53
CA ILE A 71 18.02 8.35 25.54
C ILE A 71 19.11 9.18 26.22
N SER A 72 19.25 9.00 27.53
CA SER A 72 20.29 9.60 28.36
C SER A 72 21.10 8.54 29.11
N ILE A 73 22.43 8.67 29.25
CA ILE A 73 23.30 7.65 29.87
C ILE A 73 24.27 8.23 30.90
N VAL A 74 23.94 8.04 32.18
CA VAL A 74 24.85 8.40 33.29
C VAL A 74 25.74 7.22 33.67
N SER A 75 26.98 7.52 34.07
CA SER A 75 27.95 6.52 34.50
C SER A 75 28.37 6.70 35.96
N LEU A 76 28.59 5.60 36.67
CA LEU A 76 29.14 5.60 38.02
C LEU A 76 30.03 4.39 38.27
N LYS A 77 30.98 4.52 39.19
CA LYS A 77 31.78 3.39 39.66
C LYS A 77 31.09 2.74 40.84
N LEU A 78 30.82 1.45 40.73
CA LEU A 78 30.24 0.64 41.80
C LEU A 78 31.07 -0.64 41.95
N HIS A 79 31.65 -0.84 43.13
CA HIS A 79 32.68 -1.86 43.38
C HIS A 79 33.87 -1.78 42.40
N GLN A 80 34.13 -2.85 41.64
CA GLN A 80 35.18 -2.94 40.60
C GLN A 80 34.64 -2.76 39.17
N SER A 81 33.37 -2.33 39.04
CA SER A 81 32.68 -2.18 37.77
C SER A 81 32.34 -0.72 37.49
N THR A 82 32.31 -0.37 36.21
CA THR A 82 31.73 0.90 35.75
C THR A 82 30.32 0.60 35.27
N VAL A 83 29.33 1.19 35.91
CA VAL A 83 27.91 0.96 35.64
C VAL A 83 27.40 2.14 34.81
N TYR A 84 26.71 1.83 33.72
CA TYR A 84 26.05 2.78 32.83
C TYR A 84 24.55 2.60 32.95
N LEU A 85 23.85 3.62 33.43
CA LEU A 85 22.39 3.65 33.54
C LEU A 85 21.81 4.37 32.33
N ILE A 86 21.03 3.65 31.53
CA ILE A 86 20.40 4.14 30.31
C ILE A 86 18.97 4.56 30.66
N ASP A 87 18.77 5.85 30.85
CA ASP A 87 17.48 6.48 31.02
C ASP A 87 16.76 6.61 29.67
N THR A 88 15.51 6.18 29.61
CA THR A 88 14.73 6.12 28.37
C THR A 88 13.50 7.02 28.43
N PRO A 89 13.00 7.52 27.28
CA PRO A 89 11.70 8.18 27.23
C PRO A 89 10.60 7.28 27.80
N GLY A 90 9.64 7.86 28.51
CA GLY A 90 8.52 7.10 29.08
C GLY A 90 7.52 6.63 28.02
N PHE A 91 6.82 5.54 28.34
CA PHE A 91 5.61 5.10 27.62
C PHE A 91 4.36 5.77 28.22
N ASP A 92 3.27 5.86 27.46
CA ASP A 92 2.02 6.55 27.86
C ASP A 92 2.21 8.08 28.06
N ASP A 93 2.82 8.76 27.07
CA ASP A 93 3.05 10.21 27.07
C ASP A 93 1.93 10.96 26.32
N THR A 94 1.41 12.03 26.92
CA THR A 94 0.39 12.92 26.34
C THR A 94 0.74 13.56 25.00
N SER A 95 2.03 13.63 24.65
CA SER A 95 2.54 14.36 23.47
C SER A 95 3.29 13.48 22.47
N ARG A 96 3.56 12.22 22.81
CA ARG A 96 4.37 11.31 22.00
C ARG A 96 3.72 9.92 21.92
N PRO A 97 3.45 9.40 20.71
CA PRO A 97 2.92 8.05 20.55
C PRO A 97 3.98 6.99 20.90
N ASP A 98 3.57 5.92 21.58
CA ASP A 98 4.45 4.84 22.07
C ASP A 98 5.30 4.20 20.96
N ILE A 99 4.82 4.19 19.71
CA ILE A 99 5.57 3.69 18.55
C ILE A 99 6.83 4.51 18.27
N ALA A 100 6.80 5.82 18.53
CA ALA A 100 7.96 6.69 18.38
C ALA A 100 8.97 6.46 19.51
N THR A 101 8.49 6.23 20.74
CA THR A 101 9.33 5.82 21.88
C THR A 101 10.00 4.48 21.60
N LEU A 102 9.23 3.51 21.10
CA LEU A 102 9.70 2.19 20.72
C LEU A 102 10.77 2.27 19.63
N ARG A 103 10.55 3.08 18.59
CA ARG A 103 11.51 3.24 17.48
C ARG A 103 12.85 3.81 17.96
N THR A 104 12.84 4.82 18.83
CA THR A 104 14.06 5.39 19.42
C THR A 104 14.81 4.34 20.24
N ILE A 105 14.14 3.68 21.19
CA ILE A 105 14.78 2.67 22.05
C ILE A 105 15.34 1.51 21.21
N SER A 106 14.58 1.03 20.22
CA SER A 106 14.99 -0.07 19.35
C SER A 106 16.23 0.25 18.51
N THR A 107 16.34 1.51 18.06
CA THR A 107 17.48 1.94 17.23
C THR A 107 18.79 1.86 18.02
N TYR A 108 18.84 2.43 19.22
CA TYR A 108 20.04 2.37 20.06
C TYR A 108 20.39 0.95 20.51
N LEU A 109 19.37 0.15 20.85
CA LEU A 109 19.56 -1.24 21.25
C LEU A 109 20.10 -2.11 20.12
N ALA A 110 19.66 -1.88 18.87
CA ALA A 110 20.16 -2.57 17.70
C ALA A 110 21.62 -2.19 17.39
N LEU A 111 21.98 -0.90 17.51
CA LEU A 111 23.35 -0.43 17.33
C LEU A 111 24.31 -0.97 18.39
N SER A 112 23.91 -0.95 19.66
CA SER A 112 24.66 -1.52 20.78
C SER A 112 24.95 -3.01 20.55
N HIS A 113 23.91 -3.77 20.18
CA HIS A 113 24.03 -5.19 19.91
C HIS A 113 24.90 -5.50 18.66
N ALA A 114 24.74 -4.74 17.58
CA ALA A 114 25.55 -4.90 16.37
C ALA A 114 27.06 -4.71 16.65
N ASN A 115 27.41 -3.84 17.59
CA ASN A 115 28.78 -3.60 18.03
C ASN A 115 29.21 -4.45 19.25
N SER A 116 28.48 -5.55 19.51
CA SER A 116 28.78 -6.49 20.60
C SER A 116 28.79 -5.87 22.01
N VAL A 117 28.10 -4.73 22.20
CA VAL A 117 27.84 -4.17 23.52
C VAL A 117 26.54 -4.77 24.05
N ALA A 118 26.64 -5.47 25.17
CA ALA A 118 25.52 -6.23 25.74
C ALA A 118 24.89 -5.48 26.91
N LEU A 119 23.56 -5.51 26.99
CA LEU A 119 22.88 -5.17 28.22
C LEU A 119 23.16 -6.22 29.29
N SER A 120 23.29 -5.75 30.52
CA SER A 120 23.63 -6.56 31.69
C SER A 120 22.44 -6.74 32.64
N ALA A 121 21.50 -5.80 32.66
CA ALA A 121 20.23 -5.93 33.38
C ALA A 121 19.16 -4.97 32.82
N VAL A 122 17.91 -5.21 33.16
CA VAL A 122 16.77 -4.33 32.87
C VAL A 122 16.09 -3.93 34.17
N LEU A 123 15.88 -2.64 34.41
CA LEU A 123 15.08 -2.15 35.54
C LEU A 123 13.75 -1.63 35.01
N ILE A 124 12.65 -2.22 35.47
CA ILE A 124 11.29 -1.77 35.17
C ILE A 124 10.79 -0.98 36.39
N LEU A 125 10.52 0.32 36.21
CA LEU A 125 10.03 1.20 37.26
C LEU A 125 8.52 1.39 37.14
N HIS A 126 7.81 1.23 38.26
CA HIS A 126 6.36 1.34 38.33
C HIS A 126 5.91 2.08 39.60
N ARG A 127 4.96 3.01 39.50
CA ARG A 127 4.47 3.76 40.67
C ARG A 127 3.46 2.92 41.45
N ILE A 128 3.67 2.76 42.76
CA ILE A 128 2.73 2.02 43.61
C ILE A 128 1.53 2.87 44.06
N SER A 129 1.67 4.20 43.99
CA SER A 129 0.65 5.17 44.36
C SER A 129 -0.57 5.16 43.43
N ASP A 130 -0.42 4.68 42.19
CA ASP A 130 -1.52 4.58 41.22
C ASP A 130 -2.59 3.59 41.72
N THR A 131 -3.78 4.11 42.02
CA THR A 131 -4.87 3.31 42.64
C THR A 131 -5.62 2.43 41.65
N ARG A 132 -5.45 2.67 40.35
CA ARG A 132 -6.04 1.92 39.23
C ARG A 132 -5.07 1.92 38.06
N VAL A 133 -4.95 0.78 37.37
CA VAL A 133 -4.24 0.70 36.09
C VAL A 133 -5.23 1.04 34.97
N SER A 134 -5.02 2.17 34.30
CA SER A 134 -5.82 2.55 33.12
C SER A 134 -5.61 1.59 31.95
N GLY A 135 -6.54 1.57 30.98
CA GLY A 135 -6.37 0.76 29.77
C GLY A 135 -5.10 1.11 28.98
N SER A 136 -4.63 2.35 29.04
CA SER A 136 -3.34 2.78 28.46
C SER A 136 -2.16 2.18 29.21
N SER A 137 -2.15 2.27 30.55
CA SER A 137 -1.08 1.72 31.38
C SER A 137 -1.00 0.18 31.31
N ALA A 138 -2.13 -0.51 31.15
CA ALA A 138 -2.14 -1.96 30.93
C ALA A 138 -1.49 -2.36 29.59
N ARG A 139 -1.73 -1.59 28.52
CA ARG A 139 -1.06 -1.77 27.22
C ARG A 139 0.44 -1.49 27.30
N SER A 140 0.85 -0.47 28.05
CA SER A 140 2.27 -0.17 28.29
C SER A 140 2.98 -1.28 29.05
N ILE A 141 2.34 -1.87 30.07
CA ILE A 141 2.87 -3.05 30.78
C ILE A 141 3.03 -4.24 29.83
N ALA A 142 2.03 -4.53 28.99
CA ALA A 142 2.12 -5.59 27.99
C ALA A 142 3.26 -5.36 26.98
N LEU A 143 3.45 -4.12 26.51
CA LEU A 143 4.53 -3.73 25.61
C LEU A 143 5.91 -3.88 26.27
N LEU A 144 6.06 -3.45 27.53
CA LEU A 144 7.30 -3.59 28.31
C LEU A 144 7.68 -5.07 28.49
N LYS A 145 6.70 -5.94 28.76
CA LYS A 145 6.91 -7.39 28.87
C LYS A 145 7.32 -8.03 27.55
N ALA A 146 6.73 -7.58 26.44
CA ALA A 146 7.08 -8.02 25.10
C ALA A 146 8.49 -7.58 24.70
N LEU A 147 8.85 -6.32 24.99
CA LEU A 147 10.18 -5.75 24.78
C LEU A 147 11.28 -6.54 25.49
N CYS A 148 11.07 -6.84 26.77
CA CYS A 148 12.03 -7.60 27.57
C CYS A 148 12.16 -9.04 27.05
N GLY A 149 11.02 -9.71 26.83
CA GLY A 149 10.96 -11.11 26.44
C GLY A 149 11.35 -12.07 27.58
N ARG A 150 10.73 -13.27 27.58
CA ARG A 150 10.87 -14.25 28.68
C ARG A 150 12.30 -14.68 29.01
N ARG A 151 13.25 -14.54 28.08
CA ARG A 151 14.67 -14.89 28.30
C ARG A 151 15.42 -13.85 29.13
N ALA A 152 14.96 -12.60 29.16
CA ALA A 152 15.58 -11.53 29.93
C ALA A 152 15.00 -11.41 31.35
N TYR A 153 13.84 -12.03 31.64
CA TYR A 153 13.16 -11.92 32.95
C TYR A 153 14.05 -12.26 34.15
N PRO A 154 14.92 -13.30 34.12
CA PRO A 154 15.82 -13.59 35.24
C PRO A 154 16.92 -12.53 35.46
N ALA A 155 17.09 -11.59 34.54
CA ALA A 155 18.00 -10.46 34.63
C ALA A 155 17.26 -9.11 34.68
N THR A 156 15.96 -9.15 34.99
CA THR A 156 15.12 -7.99 35.20
C THR A 156 14.95 -7.71 36.70
N ALA A 157 14.93 -6.45 37.09
CA ALA A 157 14.52 -6.00 38.40
C ALA A 157 13.27 -5.11 38.27
N LEU A 158 12.22 -5.44 39.00
CA LEU A 158 11.03 -4.61 39.14
C LEU A 158 11.24 -3.69 40.35
N VAL A 159 11.20 -2.38 40.13
CA VAL A 159 11.37 -1.37 41.17
C VAL A 159 10.06 -0.60 41.31
N THR A 160 9.42 -0.70 42.47
CA THR A 160 8.22 0.07 42.78
C THR A 160 8.60 1.40 43.44
N THR A 161 8.08 2.51 42.91
CA THR A 161 8.38 3.88 43.36
C THR A 161 7.15 4.57 43.94
N MET A 162 7.33 5.75 44.57
CA MET A 162 6.25 6.60 45.11
C MET A 162 5.47 5.98 46.29
N TRP A 163 6.18 5.34 47.23
CA TRP A 163 5.61 4.84 48.49
C TRP A 163 5.32 5.97 49.48
N SER A 164 4.21 5.89 50.23
CA SER A 164 3.85 6.89 51.25
C SER A 164 4.54 6.59 52.59
N ARG A 165 5.14 7.61 53.25
CA ARG A 165 5.72 7.50 54.61
C ARG A 165 5.06 8.48 55.61
N GLY A 166 4.66 7.97 56.77
CA GLY A 166 4.21 8.77 57.92
C GLY A 166 3.57 7.90 59.01
N ALA A 167 3.82 8.23 60.29
CA ALA A 167 3.29 7.50 61.46
C ALA A 167 1.77 7.63 61.66
N ASP A 168 1.10 8.47 60.86
CA ASP A 168 -0.34 8.76 60.97
C ASP A 168 -1.21 8.08 59.89
N ASP A 169 -0.63 7.21 59.04
CA ASP A 169 -1.37 6.67 57.87
C ASP A 169 -1.18 5.15 57.64
N HIS A 170 -1.47 4.36 58.68
CA HIS A 170 -1.38 2.90 58.64
C HIS A 170 -2.27 2.23 57.57
N ASP A 171 -3.37 2.89 57.15
CA ASP A 171 -4.28 2.35 56.13
C ASP A 171 -3.75 2.52 54.70
N HIS A 172 -3.01 3.60 54.41
CA HIS A 172 -2.40 3.82 53.08
C HIS A 172 -1.21 2.87 52.82
N ASP A 173 -0.39 2.57 53.83
CA ASP A 173 0.71 1.61 53.72
C ASP A 173 0.17 0.17 53.47
N ALA A 174 -0.87 -0.24 54.19
CA ALA A 174 -1.50 -1.54 53.99
C ALA A 174 -2.09 -1.72 52.57
N GLN A 175 -2.64 -0.65 51.98
CA GLN A 175 -3.18 -0.67 50.62
C GLN A 175 -2.10 -0.73 49.54
N GLN A 176 -0.98 -0.01 49.71
CA GLN A 176 0.15 -0.07 48.77
C GLN A 176 0.84 -1.45 48.81
N VAL A 177 0.97 -2.04 50.01
CA VAL A 177 1.44 -3.43 50.17
C VAL A 177 0.50 -4.43 49.48
N ALA A 178 -0.82 -4.22 49.56
CA ALA A 178 -1.79 -5.06 48.85
C ALA A 178 -1.67 -4.94 47.32
N ARG A 179 -1.47 -3.73 46.78
CA ARG A 179 -1.24 -3.50 45.35
C ARG A 179 0.06 -4.10 44.86
N GLU A 180 1.12 -4.03 45.66
CA GLU A 180 2.39 -4.67 45.30
C GLU A 180 2.20 -6.18 45.19
N LYS A 181 1.46 -6.78 46.13
CA LYS A 181 1.11 -8.20 46.06
C LYS A 181 0.29 -8.54 44.82
N GLU A 182 -0.65 -7.68 44.42
CA GLU A 182 -1.43 -7.83 43.19
C GLU A 182 -0.56 -7.73 41.94
N LEU A 183 0.32 -6.73 41.84
CA LEU A 183 1.30 -6.58 40.74
C LEU A 183 2.20 -7.81 40.59
N HIS A 184 2.56 -8.45 41.70
CA HIS A 184 3.40 -9.65 41.72
C HIS A 184 2.64 -10.96 41.49
N SER A 185 1.30 -10.98 41.59
CA SER A 185 0.50 -12.21 41.52
C SER A 185 -0.47 -12.28 40.34
N ASP A 186 -0.80 -11.16 39.71
CA ASP A 186 -1.61 -11.14 38.48
C ASP A 186 -0.76 -11.23 37.20
N ALA A 187 -1.14 -12.15 36.32
CA ALA A 187 -0.50 -12.37 35.01
C ALA A 187 -0.70 -11.20 34.03
N ALA A 188 -1.75 -10.39 34.21
CA ALA A 188 -1.96 -9.14 33.47
C ALA A 188 -0.89 -8.09 33.80
N PHE A 189 -0.27 -8.16 34.99
CA PHE A 189 0.80 -7.29 35.44
C PHE A 189 2.17 -8.00 35.37
N PHE A 190 2.89 -8.19 36.48
CA PHE A 190 4.28 -8.66 36.47
C PHE A 190 4.47 -10.06 37.07
N ALA A 191 3.40 -10.82 37.33
CA ALA A 191 3.51 -12.14 37.96
C ALA A 191 4.41 -13.13 37.20
N ASP A 192 4.42 -13.07 35.88
CA ASP A 192 5.28 -13.89 35.03
C ASP A 192 6.77 -13.48 35.09
N LEU A 193 7.07 -12.20 35.32
CA LEU A 193 8.44 -11.74 35.55
C LEU A 193 8.94 -12.20 36.92
N VAL A 194 8.12 -12.02 37.97
CA VAL A 194 8.45 -12.43 39.35
C VAL A 194 8.61 -13.94 39.42
N ALA A 195 7.68 -14.71 38.83
CA ALA A 195 7.76 -16.17 38.78
C ALA A 195 8.98 -16.68 37.98
N ALA A 196 9.47 -15.91 37.01
CA ALA A 196 10.68 -16.22 36.24
C ALA A 196 11.98 -15.76 36.94
N GLY A 197 11.91 -15.27 38.17
CA GLY A 197 13.06 -14.91 39.00
C GLY A 197 13.56 -13.47 38.85
N ALA A 198 12.71 -12.55 38.38
CA ALA A 198 13.00 -11.12 38.47
C ALA A 198 13.12 -10.68 39.93
N GLN A 199 14.12 -9.83 40.24
CA GLN A 199 14.25 -9.25 41.58
C GLN A 199 13.21 -8.15 41.78
N THR A 200 12.68 -8.01 42.99
CA THR A 200 11.70 -6.96 43.32
C THR A 200 12.29 -6.05 44.39
N PHE A 201 12.22 -4.74 44.19
CA PHE A 201 12.70 -3.73 45.12
C PHE A 201 11.65 -2.64 45.31
N ARG A 202 11.64 -2.05 46.52
CA ARG A 202 10.91 -0.82 46.81
C ARG A 202 11.91 0.34 46.86
N HIS A 203 11.59 1.44 46.22
CA HIS A 203 12.38 2.66 46.25
C HIS A 203 11.49 3.83 46.68
N ASP A 204 11.81 4.40 47.84
CA ASP A 204 11.09 5.54 48.41
C ASP A 204 11.73 6.83 47.87
N GLU A 205 10.92 7.76 47.37
CA GLU A 205 11.37 9.08 46.89
C GLU A 205 11.08 10.13 47.98
N PHE A 206 12.06 10.98 48.31
CA PHE A 206 11.89 11.98 49.38
C PHE A 206 11.38 13.32 48.80
N PRO A 207 10.53 14.10 49.50
CA PRO A 207 10.24 15.47 49.09
C PRO A 207 11.52 16.31 49.25
N ALA A 208 11.92 17.03 48.20
CA ALA A 208 13.13 17.85 48.21
C ALA A 208 12.98 19.02 49.21
N GLN A 209 13.40 18.84 50.48
CA GLN A 209 13.45 19.96 51.43
C GLN A 209 14.42 19.85 52.62
N GLN A 210 15.22 18.79 52.79
CA GLN A 210 16.29 18.74 53.80
C GLN A 210 17.55 18.01 53.30
N GLN A 211 18.74 18.62 53.52
CA GLN A 211 20.04 18.13 53.02
C GLN A 211 20.42 16.72 53.52
N ASP A 212 19.92 16.29 54.69
CA ASP A 212 20.20 14.96 55.24
C ASP A 212 19.36 13.84 54.56
N GLU A 213 18.26 14.19 53.86
CA GLU A 213 17.34 13.22 53.23
C GLU A 213 17.77 12.83 51.80
N ASP A 214 18.52 13.70 51.09
CA ASP A 214 19.08 13.41 49.76
C ASP A 214 20.21 12.35 49.81
N GLU A 215 20.93 12.26 50.93
CA GLU A 215 21.93 11.22 51.16
C GLU A 215 21.28 9.84 51.39
N GLU A 216 20.17 9.78 52.13
CA GLU A 216 19.41 8.54 52.33
C GLU A 216 18.77 8.02 51.03
N GLU A 217 18.20 8.90 50.18
CA GLU A 217 17.66 8.52 48.87
C GLU A 217 18.74 7.92 47.96
N ARG A 218 19.90 8.57 47.94
CA ARG A 218 21.07 8.15 47.18
C ARG A 218 21.60 6.80 47.65
N ASP A 219 21.68 6.58 48.95
CA ASP A 219 22.11 5.31 49.52
C ASP A 219 21.12 4.18 49.25
N ALA A 220 19.81 4.45 49.33
CA ALA A 220 18.76 3.48 48.99
C ALA A 220 18.79 3.10 47.50
N ALA A 221 18.90 4.09 46.60
CA ALA A 221 19.02 3.85 45.16
C ALA A 221 20.28 3.04 44.82
N ARG A 222 21.42 3.38 45.47
CA ARG A 222 22.68 2.64 45.31
C ARG A 222 22.63 1.24 45.89
N ALA A 223 21.88 0.99 46.96
CA ALA A 223 21.70 -0.36 47.51
C ALA A 223 20.98 -1.28 46.52
N ILE A 224 19.91 -0.77 45.89
CA ILE A 224 19.18 -1.50 44.82
C ILE A 224 20.14 -1.81 43.66
N LEU A 225 20.86 -0.79 43.19
CA LEU A 225 21.81 -0.95 42.09
C LEU A 225 22.96 -1.91 42.43
N SER A 226 23.47 -1.87 43.66
CA SER A 226 24.51 -2.78 44.14
C SER A 226 24.01 -4.23 44.15
N SER A 227 22.78 -4.48 44.61
CA SER A 227 22.17 -5.81 44.58
C SER A 227 22.01 -6.35 43.15
N VAL A 228 21.56 -5.51 42.21
CA VAL A 228 21.45 -5.88 40.79
C VAL A 228 22.83 -6.19 40.21
N VAL A 229 23.83 -5.34 40.47
CA VAL A 229 25.20 -5.51 39.98
C VAL A 229 25.87 -6.77 40.56
N GLU A 230 25.67 -7.05 41.85
CA GLU A 230 26.18 -8.27 42.48
C GLU A 230 25.54 -9.53 41.89
N ASN A 231 24.23 -9.52 41.62
CA ASN A 231 23.55 -10.63 40.94
C ASN A 231 24.11 -10.85 39.52
N VAL A 232 24.33 -9.78 38.76
CA VAL A 232 24.96 -9.83 37.44
C VAL A 232 26.37 -10.44 37.53
N ARG A 233 27.19 -10.00 38.48
CA ARG A 233 28.56 -10.51 38.67
C ARG A 233 28.59 -11.96 39.15
N GLY A 234 27.70 -12.35 40.07
CA GLY A 234 27.58 -13.72 40.57
C GLY A 234 27.23 -14.71 39.45
N LYS A 235 26.32 -14.31 38.55
CA LYS A 235 25.97 -15.08 37.35
C LYS A 235 27.11 -15.15 36.33
N GLN A 236 27.91 -14.09 36.20
CA GLN A 236 29.11 -14.08 35.33
C GLN A 236 30.25 -14.97 35.84
N GLN A 237 30.42 -15.12 37.16
CA GLN A 237 31.48 -15.95 37.75
C GLN A 237 31.18 -17.46 37.76
N GLN A 238 29.91 -17.87 37.85
CA GLN A 238 29.52 -19.29 37.85
C GLN A 238 29.57 -19.95 36.46
N GLN A 239 29.69 -19.18 35.38
CA GLN A 239 29.83 -19.68 34.01
C GLN A 239 31.26 -19.44 33.53
N GLN A 240 32.14 -20.45 33.56
CA GLN A 240 33.50 -20.40 32.97
C GLN A 240 33.49 -20.39 31.42
N GLN A 241 32.49 -19.78 30.80
CA GLN A 241 32.37 -19.52 29.36
C GLN A 241 31.76 -18.13 29.17
N GLN A 242 32.12 -17.46 28.06
CA GLN A 242 31.80 -16.06 27.70
C GLN A 242 30.46 -15.55 28.25
N PRO A 243 30.40 -14.28 28.72
CA PRO A 243 29.19 -13.71 29.30
C PRO A 243 28.00 -13.89 28.35
N ARG A 244 26.97 -14.62 28.78
CA ARG A 244 25.73 -14.76 27.99
C ARG A 244 25.16 -13.36 27.77
N LEU A 245 25.11 -12.91 26.52
CA LEU A 245 24.40 -11.69 26.14
C LEU A 245 22.95 -11.76 26.65
N ILE A 246 22.53 -10.78 27.44
CA ILE A 246 21.10 -10.54 27.65
C ILE A 246 20.62 -9.81 26.41
N THR A 247 20.11 -10.59 25.46
CA THR A 247 19.48 -10.07 24.26
C THR A 247 18.00 -9.87 24.59
N LEU A 248 17.55 -8.61 24.64
CA LEU A 248 16.10 -8.31 24.68
C LEU A 248 15.41 -8.94 23.46
N ALA A 249 14.13 -9.29 23.56
CA ALA A 249 13.42 -9.93 22.43
C ALA A 249 13.53 -9.07 21.16
N ILE A 250 13.41 -7.75 21.30
CA ILE A 250 13.56 -6.81 20.19
C ILE A 250 14.98 -6.75 19.62
N GLN A 251 16.02 -6.88 20.46
CA GLN A 251 17.41 -6.99 19.99
C GLN A 251 17.63 -8.29 19.23
N ARG A 252 16.97 -9.38 19.64
CA ARG A 252 17.10 -10.68 19.00
C ARG A 252 16.46 -10.69 17.62
N GLU A 253 15.27 -10.12 17.50
CA GLU A 253 14.54 -10.01 16.22
C GLU A 253 15.24 -9.06 15.24
N LEU A 254 15.93 -8.02 15.75
CA LEU A 254 16.66 -7.06 14.92
C LEU A 254 18.09 -7.50 14.57
N ALA A 255 18.75 -8.32 15.39
CA ALA A 255 20.19 -8.61 15.24
C ALA A 255 20.59 -10.10 15.18
N THR A 256 19.68 -11.05 15.41
CA THR A 256 19.97 -12.48 15.15
C THR A 256 19.34 -12.87 13.80
N PRO A 257 20.11 -13.37 12.82
CA PRO A 257 19.54 -13.76 11.54
C PRO A 257 18.60 -14.96 11.73
N PRO A 258 17.31 -14.88 11.33
CA PRO A 258 16.59 -16.07 10.93
C PRO A 258 17.32 -16.61 9.71
N THR A 259 17.73 -17.87 9.76
CA THR A 259 18.28 -18.58 8.61
C THR A 259 17.46 -18.28 7.35
N HIS A 260 18.11 -17.66 6.36
CA HIS A 260 17.68 -17.37 4.97
C HIS A 260 17.22 -15.96 4.55
N HIS A 261 17.14 -14.97 5.43
CA HIS A 261 16.98 -13.58 4.95
C HIS A 261 17.89 -12.65 5.75
N LEU A 262 18.45 -11.64 5.05
CA LEU A 262 19.29 -10.54 5.57
C LEU A 262 20.80 -10.67 5.33
N ALA A 263 21.21 -10.47 4.07
CA ALA A 263 22.45 -9.77 3.76
C ALA A 263 22.22 -8.24 3.59
N THR A 264 21.00 -7.76 3.87
CA THR A 264 20.51 -6.39 3.56
C THR A 264 20.25 -5.50 4.78
N SER A 265 20.34 -6.00 6.03
CA SER A 265 20.08 -5.18 7.25
C SER A 265 21.30 -4.40 7.75
N VAL A 266 22.51 -4.85 7.47
CA VAL A 266 23.76 -4.21 7.96
C VAL A 266 23.96 -2.80 7.38
N PRO A 267 23.71 -2.53 6.07
CA PRO A 267 23.84 -1.18 5.50
C PRO A 267 22.78 -0.20 6.04
N LEU A 268 21.57 -0.69 6.33
CA LEU A 268 20.47 0.12 6.85
C LEU A 268 20.74 0.56 8.30
N LEU A 269 21.27 -0.35 9.13
CA LEU A 269 21.72 -0.05 10.50
C LEU A 269 22.91 0.93 10.52
N ALA A 270 23.87 0.80 9.59
CA ALA A 270 24.97 1.76 9.46
C ALA A 270 24.51 3.17 9.04
N THR A 271 23.46 3.25 8.22
CA THR A 271 22.86 4.53 7.80
C THR A 271 22.09 5.20 8.94
N ALA A 272 21.32 4.41 9.71
CA ALA A 272 20.64 4.87 10.92
C ALA A 272 21.64 5.31 12.01
N ALA A 273 22.77 4.60 12.17
CA ALA A 273 23.86 4.99 13.07
C ALA A 273 24.42 6.37 12.70
N GLY A 274 24.63 6.64 11.41
CA GLY A 274 25.10 7.92 10.91
C GLY A 274 24.12 9.07 11.17
N ALA A 275 22.82 8.82 11.02
CA ALA A 275 21.77 9.82 11.26
C ALA A 275 21.59 10.16 12.75
N VAL A 276 21.64 9.16 13.64
CA VAL A 276 21.56 9.37 15.10
C VAL A 276 22.77 10.17 15.61
N LEU A 277 23.96 9.90 15.07
CA LEU A 277 25.19 10.62 15.44
C LEU A 277 25.17 12.08 14.94
N ALA A 278 24.65 12.32 13.74
CA ALA A 278 24.50 13.66 13.18
C ALA A 278 23.51 14.53 13.97
N ALA A 279 22.35 13.97 14.32
CA ALA A 279 21.33 14.67 15.10
C ALA A 279 21.80 15.03 16.52
N HIS A 280 22.73 14.26 17.09
CA HIS A 280 23.32 14.59 18.38
C HIS A 280 24.34 15.74 18.26
N LEU A 281 25.21 15.71 17.25
CA LEU A 281 26.17 16.78 16.96
C LEU A 281 25.49 18.13 16.68
N ASP A 282 24.37 18.14 15.97
CA ASP A 282 23.61 19.36 15.70
C ASP A 282 23.08 20.00 17.00
N ARG A 283 22.74 19.20 18.01
CA ARG A 283 22.27 19.70 19.33
C ARG A 283 23.41 20.30 20.15
N VAL A 284 24.61 19.74 20.06
CA VAL A 284 25.83 20.26 20.70
C VAL A 284 26.26 21.57 20.05
N GLU A 285 26.26 21.62 18.70
CA GLU A 285 26.55 22.83 17.95
C GLU A 285 25.51 23.94 18.22
N ALA A 286 24.23 23.58 18.39
CA ALA A 286 23.18 24.53 18.79
C ALA A 286 23.34 25.02 20.24
N SER A 287 23.82 24.18 21.16
CA SER A 287 24.11 24.62 22.54
C SER A 287 25.30 25.59 22.58
N LEU A 288 26.39 25.27 21.87
CA LEU A 288 27.54 26.15 21.70
C LEU A 288 27.20 27.47 21.00
N ALA A 289 26.23 27.47 20.09
CA ALA A 289 25.76 28.68 19.43
C ALA A 289 24.97 29.60 20.38
N ARG A 290 24.23 29.04 21.33
CA ARG A 290 23.50 29.81 22.35
C ARG A 290 24.46 30.47 23.35
N GLU A 291 25.53 29.79 23.72
CA GLU A 291 26.57 30.33 24.61
C GLU A 291 27.40 31.42 23.93
N ARG A 292 27.72 31.24 22.64
CA ARG A 292 28.32 32.31 21.80
C ARG A 292 27.45 33.57 21.73
N ALA A 293 26.12 33.41 21.83
CA ALA A 293 25.20 34.54 21.82
C ALA A 293 25.14 35.23 23.18
N SER A 294 25.26 34.51 24.31
CA SER A 294 25.32 35.15 25.64
C SER A 294 26.66 35.86 25.89
N LEU A 295 27.75 35.40 25.26
CA LEU A 295 29.09 36.01 25.34
C LEU A 295 29.26 37.26 24.46
N ALA A 296 28.29 37.60 23.62
CA ALA A 296 28.33 38.79 22.76
C ALA A 296 27.77 40.05 23.47
N ASP A 297 27.22 39.90 24.67
CA ASP A 297 26.58 40.96 25.46
C ASP A 297 27.45 41.49 26.63
N ASP A 298 28.63 40.89 26.90
CA ASP A 298 29.55 41.33 27.96
C ASP A 298 30.77 42.10 27.39
N ASP A 299 30.93 43.36 27.79
CA ASP A 299 31.78 44.39 27.15
C ASP A 299 33.14 44.65 27.85
N ASP A 300 33.62 43.76 28.75
CA ASP A 300 34.86 43.99 29.51
C ASP A 300 36.13 43.40 28.83
N ASP A 301 37.12 44.28 28.59
CA ASP A 301 38.30 44.05 27.72
C ASP A 301 39.35 43.06 28.30
N ASP A 302 39.35 42.79 29.61
CA ASP A 302 40.31 41.86 30.26
C ASP A 302 39.95 40.38 30.05
N ASP A 303 38.69 40.06 29.74
CA ASP A 303 38.23 38.69 29.48
C ASP A 303 38.48 38.23 28.03
N ALA A 304 38.78 39.17 27.12
CA ALA A 304 38.95 38.88 25.70
C ALA A 304 40.20 38.06 25.36
N GLU A 305 41.24 38.07 26.20
CA GLU A 305 42.46 37.27 26.02
C GLU A 305 42.32 35.87 26.61
N THR A 306 41.72 35.76 27.80
CA THR A 306 41.33 34.48 28.43
C THR A 306 40.32 33.72 27.57
N MET A 307 39.34 34.44 26.98
CA MET A 307 38.36 33.86 26.07
C MET A 307 38.94 33.47 24.70
N ARG A 308 39.97 34.17 24.20
CA ARG A 308 40.70 33.73 22.99
C ARG A 308 41.46 32.42 23.22
N ALA A 309 41.98 32.20 24.43
CA ALA A 309 42.60 30.94 24.82
C ALA A 309 41.57 29.80 24.94
N LEU A 310 40.43 30.03 25.59
CA LEU A 310 39.31 29.08 25.69
C LEU A 310 38.69 28.72 24.33
N VAL A 311 38.51 29.70 23.44
CA VAL A 311 38.05 29.48 22.05
C VAL A 311 39.08 28.72 21.21
N GLY A 312 40.37 28.90 21.51
CA GLY A 312 41.47 28.12 20.93
C GLY A 312 41.42 26.65 21.36
N ASP A 313 41.23 26.40 22.66
CA ASP A 313 41.19 25.07 23.25
C ASP A 313 39.93 24.30 22.81
N ASN A 314 38.77 24.97 22.77
CA ASN A 314 37.53 24.40 22.23
C ASN A 314 37.60 24.12 20.72
N ARG A 315 38.32 24.93 19.93
CA ARG A 315 38.62 24.61 18.51
C ARG A 315 39.49 23.36 18.37
N GLN A 316 40.40 23.13 19.30
CA GLN A 316 41.29 21.95 19.30
C GLN A 316 40.53 20.69 19.71
N ARG A 317 39.60 20.79 20.69
CA ARG A 317 38.71 19.71 21.13
C ARG A 317 37.69 19.30 20.05
N VAL A 318 37.08 20.25 19.34
CA VAL A 318 36.18 19.99 18.19
C VAL A 318 36.93 19.32 17.03
N ARG A 319 38.20 19.70 16.79
CA ARG A 319 39.04 19.03 15.78
C ARG A 319 39.38 17.59 16.18
N ALA A 320 39.59 17.31 17.47
CA ALA A 320 39.83 15.96 17.97
C ALA A 320 38.58 15.06 17.81
N CYS A 321 37.38 15.56 18.13
CA CYS A 321 36.12 14.84 17.87
C CYS A 321 35.90 14.56 16.39
N ARG A 322 36.19 15.52 15.49
CA ARG A 322 36.13 15.30 14.03
C ARG A 322 37.13 14.24 13.55
N ALA A 323 38.33 14.23 14.12
CA ALA A 323 39.34 13.22 13.79
C ALA A 323 38.95 11.81 14.27
N GLN A 324 38.33 11.69 15.45
CA GLN A 324 37.80 10.42 15.96
C GLN A 324 36.60 9.90 15.14
N ARG A 325 35.69 10.78 14.71
CA ARG A 325 34.61 10.46 13.75
C ARG A 325 35.18 9.88 12.45
N ASP A 326 36.20 10.52 11.89
CA ASP A 326 36.79 10.08 10.62
C ASP A 326 37.60 8.79 10.79
N ALA A 327 38.19 8.55 11.97
CA ALA A 327 38.84 7.29 12.31
C ALA A 327 37.84 6.14 12.48
N LEU A 328 36.69 6.40 13.11
CA LEU A 328 35.61 5.42 13.29
C LEU A 328 34.97 5.05 11.95
N ARG A 329 34.74 6.04 11.08
CA ARG A 329 34.26 5.84 9.71
C ARG A 329 35.21 4.96 8.88
N ARG A 330 36.53 5.10 9.09
CA ARG A 330 37.54 4.24 8.45
C ARG A 330 37.58 2.84 9.05
N GLY A 331 37.51 2.68 10.38
CA GLY A 331 37.48 1.37 11.04
C GLY A 331 36.25 0.52 10.67
N VAL A 332 35.09 1.15 10.48
CA VAL A 332 33.86 0.49 9.99
C VAL A 332 34.02 0.00 8.54
N MET A 333 34.78 0.71 7.71
CA MET A 333 35.09 0.28 6.33
C MET A 333 36.14 -0.85 6.30
N GLU A 334 37.12 -0.84 7.21
CA GLU A 334 38.14 -1.89 7.32
C GLU A 334 37.58 -3.24 7.85
N LEU A 335 36.54 -3.19 8.69
CA LEU A 335 35.80 -4.36 9.18
C LEU A 335 35.07 -5.12 8.04
N ASP A 336 34.56 -4.40 7.04
CA ASP A 336 33.86 -4.98 5.88
C ASP A 336 34.80 -5.84 5.02
N ASP A 337 36.06 -5.40 4.84
CA ASP A 337 37.07 -6.14 4.07
C ASP A 337 37.69 -7.33 4.84
N ALA A 338 37.86 -7.22 6.15
CA ALA A 338 38.34 -8.33 6.99
C ALA A 338 37.30 -9.45 7.14
N GLU A 339 36.02 -9.11 7.28
CA GLU A 339 34.92 -10.07 7.34
C GLU A 339 34.66 -10.71 5.97
N ARG A 340 34.84 -9.96 4.87
CA ARG A 340 34.84 -10.48 3.49
C ARG A 340 35.92 -11.53 3.27
N ALA A 341 37.15 -11.32 3.76
CA ALA A 341 38.24 -12.28 3.66
C ALA A 341 37.96 -13.57 4.47
N ARG A 342 37.31 -13.43 5.64
CA ARG A 342 36.95 -14.55 6.53
C ARG A 342 35.78 -15.38 5.99
N LEU A 343 34.80 -14.73 5.36
CA LEU A 343 33.65 -15.37 4.72
C LEU A 343 34.05 -16.09 3.43
N LEU A 344 34.95 -15.51 2.61
CA LEU A 344 35.45 -16.16 1.39
C LEU A 344 36.19 -17.47 1.69
N GLY A 345 37.03 -17.50 2.75
CA GLY A 345 37.72 -18.74 3.17
C GLY A 345 36.78 -19.83 3.69
N ARG A 346 35.60 -19.47 4.23
CA ARG A 346 34.58 -20.44 4.69
C ARG A 346 33.66 -20.91 3.56
N VAL A 347 33.46 -20.10 2.52
CA VAL A 347 32.65 -20.44 1.35
C VAL A 347 33.31 -21.53 0.52
N ASP A 348 34.64 -21.45 0.31
CA ASP A 348 35.40 -22.47 -0.41
C ASP A 348 35.33 -23.87 0.25
N ASP A 349 35.29 -23.93 1.59
CA ASP A 349 35.16 -25.19 2.34
C ASP A 349 33.72 -25.75 2.34
N ILE A 350 32.70 -24.88 2.32
CA ILE A 350 31.28 -25.25 2.33
C ILE A 350 30.82 -25.74 0.96
N ASP A 351 31.33 -25.18 -0.14
CA ASP A 351 30.92 -25.58 -1.50
C ASP A 351 31.36 -27.01 -1.86
N VAL A 352 32.54 -27.43 -1.40
CA VAL A 352 33.05 -28.79 -1.64
C VAL A 352 32.26 -29.84 -0.84
N THR A 353 31.78 -29.51 0.36
CA THR A 353 31.03 -30.43 1.22
C THR A 353 29.52 -30.46 0.93
N ALA A 354 28.90 -29.33 0.59
CA ALA A 354 27.47 -29.24 0.30
C ALA A 354 27.09 -29.89 -1.04
N ALA A 355 27.93 -29.76 -2.07
CA ALA A 355 27.69 -30.37 -3.39
C ALA A 355 27.72 -31.90 -3.33
N ALA A 356 28.63 -32.49 -2.53
CA ALA A 356 28.71 -33.94 -2.33
C ALA A 356 27.50 -34.51 -1.58
N ALA A 357 26.99 -33.78 -0.57
CA ALA A 357 25.82 -34.20 0.22
C ALA A 357 24.50 -34.12 -0.57
N ALA A 358 24.36 -33.13 -1.46
CA ALA A 358 23.17 -32.97 -2.29
C ALA A 358 23.05 -34.04 -3.39
N ASP A 359 24.18 -34.40 -4.03
CA ASP A 359 24.21 -35.47 -5.03
C ASP A 359 23.92 -36.84 -4.39
N ALA A 360 24.44 -37.10 -3.17
CA ALA A 360 24.15 -38.32 -2.43
C ALA A 360 22.65 -38.47 -2.05
N ARG A 361 21.97 -37.38 -1.70
CA ARG A 361 20.53 -37.38 -1.40
C ARG A 361 19.65 -37.65 -2.63
N LEU A 362 20.05 -37.15 -3.80
CA LEU A 362 19.32 -37.38 -5.05
C LEU A 362 19.44 -38.85 -5.49
N GLU A 363 20.64 -39.44 -5.38
CA GLU A 363 20.86 -40.88 -5.62
C GLU A 363 20.06 -41.76 -4.65
N ALA A 364 20.00 -41.37 -3.37
CA ALA A 364 19.22 -42.10 -2.38
C ALA A 364 17.71 -42.13 -2.71
N ARG A 365 17.16 -41.02 -3.26
CA ARG A 365 15.75 -40.92 -3.67
C ARG A 365 15.46 -41.74 -4.93
N LEU A 366 16.35 -41.73 -5.92
CA LEU A 366 16.25 -42.60 -7.11
C LEU A 366 16.30 -44.08 -6.72
N ALA A 367 17.23 -44.45 -5.83
CA ALA A 367 17.34 -45.82 -5.32
C ALA A 367 16.09 -46.25 -4.52
N ALA A 368 15.48 -45.34 -3.76
CA ALA A 368 14.25 -45.62 -3.02
C ALA A 368 13.04 -45.84 -3.94
N CYS A 369 12.87 -45.03 -5.00
CA CYS A 369 11.80 -45.24 -5.97
C CYS A 369 11.96 -46.57 -6.71
N ARG A 370 13.18 -46.91 -7.14
CA ARG A 370 13.48 -48.19 -7.82
C ARG A 370 13.31 -49.41 -6.90
N ARG A 371 13.63 -49.29 -5.61
CA ARG A 371 13.35 -50.34 -4.62
C ARG A 371 11.85 -50.57 -4.50
N ARG A 372 11.07 -49.50 -4.36
CA ARG A 372 9.62 -49.58 -4.18
C ARG A 372 8.89 -50.17 -5.39
N ILE A 373 9.37 -49.92 -6.60
CA ILE A 373 8.87 -50.61 -7.81
C ILE A 373 9.14 -52.13 -7.71
N ARG A 374 10.36 -52.54 -7.35
CA ARG A 374 10.69 -53.97 -7.16
C ARG A 374 9.85 -54.63 -6.08
N ASP A 375 9.62 -53.94 -4.96
CA ASP A 375 8.80 -54.48 -3.85
C ASP A 375 7.34 -54.69 -4.30
N ILE A 376 6.80 -53.78 -5.13
CA ILE A 376 5.45 -53.91 -5.70
C ILE A 376 5.41 -55.06 -6.74
N GLU A 377 6.44 -55.18 -7.59
CA GLU A 377 6.54 -56.25 -8.58
C GLU A 377 6.69 -57.64 -7.91
N GLU A 378 7.52 -57.77 -6.86
CA GLU A 378 7.66 -58.99 -6.07
C GLU A 378 6.38 -59.35 -5.33
N ALA A 379 5.70 -58.38 -4.70
CA ALA A 379 4.42 -58.61 -4.03
C ALA A 379 3.34 -59.09 -5.02
N THR A 380 3.33 -58.53 -6.23
CA THR A 380 2.39 -58.94 -7.31
C THR A 380 2.72 -60.35 -7.79
N THR A 381 4.00 -60.69 -7.95
CA THR A 381 4.47 -62.02 -8.36
C THR A 381 4.16 -63.08 -7.30
N THR A 382 4.32 -62.75 -6.01
CA THR A 382 4.02 -63.62 -4.87
C THR A 382 2.53 -63.86 -4.70
N ALA A 383 1.69 -62.85 -4.96
CA ALA A 383 0.24 -62.98 -4.97
C ALA A 383 -0.24 -63.89 -6.12
N THR A 384 0.38 -63.80 -7.31
CA THR A 384 0.10 -64.73 -8.43
C THR A 384 0.63 -66.15 -8.18
N ALA A 385 1.73 -66.32 -7.43
CA ALA A 385 2.26 -67.63 -7.05
C ALA A 385 1.43 -68.31 -5.94
N ALA A 386 0.90 -67.54 -4.98
CA ALA A 386 0.00 -68.05 -3.94
C ALA A 386 -1.38 -68.46 -4.50
N ALA A 387 -1.81 -67.88 -5.62
CA ALA A 387 -2.99 -68.32 -6.36
C ALA A 387 -2.78 -69.62 -7.16
N ALA A 388 -1.54 -70.13 -7.21
CA ALA A 388 -1.15 -71.31 -7.99
C ALA A 388 -0.44 -72.36 -7.11
N SER A 389 -1.14 -72.99 -6.16
CA SER A 389 -0.74 -74.30 -5.60
C SER A 389 -1.95 -75.09 -5.07
N PRO A 390 -2.10 -76.40 -5.42
CA PRO A 390 -3.28 -77.20 -5.12
C PRO A 390 -3.11 -78.13 -3.89
N GLY A 391 -4.17 -78.33 -3.09
CA GLY A 391 -4.20 -79.41 -2.08
C GLY A 391 -5.32 -79.34 -1.02
N TRP A 392 -6.42 -80.04 -1.27
CA TRP A 392 -7.44 -80.55 -0.30
C TRP A 392 -6.86 -81.65 0.64
N PRO A 393 -7.57 -82.27 1.61
CA PRO A 393 -8.86 -81.98 2.31
C PRO A 393 -8.82 -82.21 3.85
N GLY A 394 -9.95 -81.97 4.57
CA GLY A 394 -10.22 -82.69 5.82
C GLY A 394 -11.25 -82.08 6.79
N GLU A 395 -12.49 -82.57 6.71
CA GLU A 395 -13.48 -82.85 7.78
C GLU A 395 -13.81 -81.84 8.91
N GLY A 396 -15.12 -81.64 9.16
CA GLY A 396 -15.62 -81.46 10.53
C GLY A 396 -16.73 -80.42 10.80
N ASN A 397 -17.99 -80.79 10.52
CA ASN A 397 -19.22 -80.62 11.31
C ASN A 397 -19.74 -79.26 11.88
N GLY A 398 -21.04 -79.01 11.63
CA GLY A 398 -22.01 -78.24 12.45
C GLY A 398 -22.18 -76.76 12.06
N GLY A 399 -23.24 -76.34 11.35
CA GLY A 399 -24.56 -75.92 11.89
C GLY A 399 -24.50 -74.47 12.40
N ASP A 400 -25.32 -73.47 12.09
CA ASP A 400 -26.67 -73.32 11.54
C ASP A 400 -26.79 -71.81 11.19
N GLY A 401 -27.21 -71.40 9.98
CA GLY A 401 -28.44 -70.62 9.83
C GLY A 401 -28.24 -69.11 9.55
N GLY A 402 -28.59 -68.65 8.34
CA GLY A 402 -28.82 -67.21 8.06
C GLY A 402 -28.43 -66.74 6.65
N ARG A 403 -29.42 -66.58 5.77
CA ARG A 403 -29.29 -66.23 4.34
C ARG A 403 -28.83 -64.77 4.11
N GLY A 404 -27.81 -64.61 3.26
CA GLY A 404 -27.50 -63.37 2.52
C GLY A 404 -27.00 -63.73 1.11
N ARG A 405 -27.72 -63.28 0.09
CA ARG A 405 -27.61 -63.74 -1.31
C ARG A 405 -26.53 -62.96 -2.07
N VAL A 406 -25.65 -63.71 -2.73
CA VAL A 406 -24.66 -63.27 -3.71
C VAL A 406 -25.35 -62.69 -4.95
N GLY A 407 -24.88 -61.54 -5.43
CA GLY A 407 -25.18 -60.97 -6.75
C GLY A 407 -23.88 -60.71 -7.51
N ARG A 408 -23.69 -61.48 -8.59
CA ARG A 408 -22.53 -61.45 -9.49
C ARG A 408 -22.43 -60.15 -10.28
N THR A 409 -21.19 -59.75 -10.48
CA THR A 409 -20.68 -58.88 -11.54
C THR A 409 -21.17 -59.30 -12.93
N ALA A 410 -21.59 -58.30 -13.71
CA ALA A 410 -21.59 -58.34 -15.17
C ALA A 410 -20.69 -57.20 -15.64
N VAL A 411 -19.64 -57.58 -16.38
CA VAL A 411 -18.61 -56.73 -16.96
C VAL A 411 -19.12 -56.15 -18.28
N ALA A 412 -18.97 -54.84 -18.46
CA ALA A 412 -18.99 -54.21 -19.78
C ALA A 412 -17.88 -53.13 -19.84
N GLY A 413 -16.82 -53.45 -20.56
CA GLY A 413 -16.04 -52.50 -21.37
C GLY A 413 -15.38 -51.31 -20.67
N GLY A 414 -14.34 -51.56 -19.89
CA GLY A 414 -13.36 -50.55 -19.47
C GLY A 414 -12.16 -51.25 -18.84
N VAL A 415 -10.95 -51.02 -19.36
CA VAL A 415 -9.71 -51.61 -18.84
C VAL A 415 -9.51 -51.13 -17.41
N MET A 416 -9.82 -51.97 -16.43
CA MET A 416 -9.49 -51.73 -15.02
C MET A 416 -7.98 -51.86 -14.88
N VAL A 417 -7.28 -50.72 -14.83
CA VAL A 417 -5.87 -50.69 -14.44
C VAL A 417 -5.82 -51.05 -12.97
N ASP A 418 -5.14 -52.15 -12.64
CA ASP A 418 -4.93 -52.55 -11.25
C ASP A 418 -4.20 -51.42 -10.48
N GLU A 419 -4.58 -51.20 -9.23
CA GLU A 419 -4.07 -50.10 -8.39
C GLU A 419 -2.54 -50.14 -8.24
N ASN A 420 -1.93 -51.32 -8.26
CA ASN A 420 -0.48 -51.49 -8.27
C ASN A 420 0.14 -51.08 -9.61
N THR A 421 -0.48 -51.41 -10.75
CA THR A 421 -0.05 -50.95 -12.08
C THR A 421 -0.08 -49.41 -12.17
N HIS A 422 -1.10 -48.75 -11.61
CA HIS A 422 -1.16 -47.29 -11.57
C HIS A 422 -0.06 -46.68 -10.68
N GLN A 423 0.22 -47.29 -9.51
CA GLN A 423 1.32 -46.84 -8.64
C GLN A 423 2.70 -47.01 -9.27
N VAL A 424 2.94 -48.12 -9.98
CA VAL A 424 4.20 -48.35 -10.71
C VAL A 424 4.37 -47.34 -11.84
N PHE A 425 3.29 -46.96 -12.54
CA PHE A 425 3.31 -45.92 -13.56
C PHE A 425 3.71 -44.55 -12.99
N LEU A 426 3.11 -44.13 -11.88
CA LEU A 426 3.44 -42.86 -11.21
C LEU A 426 4.89 -42.84 -10.69
N LEU A 427 5.40 -43.97 -10.18
CA LEU A 427 6.79 -44.09 -9.73
C LEU A 427 7.79 -44.03 -10.90
N HIS A 428 7.46 -44.61 -12.06
CA HIS A 428 8.27 -44.47 -13.28
C HIS A 428 8.31 -43.03 -13.78
N GLN A 429 7.17 -42.33 -13.77
CA GLN A 429 7.10 -40.91 -14.12
C GLN A 429 7.97 -40.06 -13.17
N LYS A 430 7.95 -40.36 -11.87
CA LYS A 430 8.80 -39.70 -10.88
C LYS A 430 10.30 -40.00 -11.07
N ILE A 431 10.67 -41.21 -11.48
CA ILE A 431 12.06 -41.55 -11.80
C ILE A 431 12.54 -40.76 -13.02
N GLN A 432 11.73 -40.65 -14.08
CA GLN A 432 12.09 -39.87 -15.26
C GLN A 432 12.32 -38.38 -14.92
N GLU A 433 11.46 -37.82 -14.08
CA GLU A 433 11.58 -36.44 -13.58
C GLU A 433 12.89 -36.23 -12.79
N LEU A 434 13.21 -37.14 -11.86
CA LEU A 434 14.44 -37.09 -11.05
C LEU A 434 15.72 -37.31 -11.89
N GLU A 435 15.67 -38.17 -12.91
CA GLU A 435 16.79 -38.37 -13.83
C GLU A 435 17.02 -37.16 -14.75
N GLN A 436 15.94 -36.48 -15.17
CA GLN A 436 16.02 -35.24 -15.93
C GLN A 436 16.65 -34.12 -15.11
N GLN A 437 16.28 -33.99 -13.83
CA GLN A 437 16.92 -33.06 -12.88
C GLN A 437 18.43 -33.34 -12.72
N LYS A 438 18.82 -34.62 -12.63
CA LYS A 438 20.22 -35.04 -12.56
C LYS A 438 21.01 -34.65 -13.83
N ARG A 439 20.42 -34.81 -15.02
CA ARG A 439 21.03 -34.41 -16.30
C ARG A 439 21.18 -32.89 -16.41
N LEU A 440 20.18 -32.13 -16.00
CA LEU A 440 20.20 -30.66 -15.98
C LEU A 440 21.29 -30.14 -15.02
N LYS A 441 21.38 -30.67 -13.79
CA LYS A 441 22.47 -30.34 -12.84
C LYS A 441 23.85 -30.51 -13.47
N LYS A 442 24.09 -31.66 -14.11
CA LYS A 442 25.37 -31.97 -14.76
C LYS A 442 25.67 -31.05 -15.95
N HIS A 443 24.65 -30.69 -16.73
CA HIS A 443 24.76 -29.77 -17.86
C HIS A 443 25.11 -28.34 -17.40
N TYR A 444 24.42 -27.81 -16.39
CA TYR A 444 24.67 -26.47 -15.85
C TYR A 444 26.04 -26.35 -15.15
N ARG A 445 26.49 -27.39 -14.43
CA ARG A 445 27.85 -27.42 -13.86
C ARG A 445 28.94 -27.38 -14.95
N ARG A 446 28.73 -28.08 -16.08
CA ARG A 446 29.68 -28.07 -17.21
C ARG A 446 29.70 -26.71 -17.92
N LYS A 447 28.53 -26.10 -18.18
CA LYS A 447 28.42 -24.75 -18.75
C LYS A 447 29.01 -23.68 -17.85
N ALA A 448 28.80 -23.77 -16.53
CA ALA A 448 29.41 -22.86 -15.56
C ALA A 448 30.94 -22.93 -15.63
N ARG A 449 31.51 -24.15 -15.65
CA ARG A 449 32.95 -24.39 -15.77
C ARG A 449 33.52 -23.90 -17.10
N ASP A 450 32.83 -24.15 -18.21
CA ASP A 450 33.25 -23.70 -19.54
C ASP A 450 33.17 -22.16 -19.69
N ALA A 451 32.21 -21.50 -19.03
CA ALA A 451 32.09 -20.04 -18.98
C ALA A 451 33.24 -19.39 -18.17
N VAL A 452 33.70 -20.03 -17.10
CA VAL A 452 34.91 -19.62 -16.35
C VAL A 452 36.15 -19.69 -17.24
N ILE A 453 36.32 -20.79 -17.96
CA ILE A 453 37.50 -21.05 -18.78
C ILE A 453 37.52 -20.16 -20.04
N SER A 454 36.35 -19.95 -20.68
CA SER A 454 36.22 -19.05 -21.84
C SER A 454 36.42 -17.58 -21.47
N GLY A 455 36.01 -17.16 -20.27
CA GLY A 455 36.25 -15.80 -19.76
C GLY A 455 37.72 -15.51 -19.40
N MET A 456 38.51 -16.55 -19.15
CA MET A 456 39.97 -16.44 -18.95
C MET A 456 40.76 -16.40 -20.27
N ALA A 457 40.22 -16.94 -21.37
CA ALA A 457 40.91 -16.98 -22.67
C ALA A 457 40.83 -15.67 -23.48
N SER A 458 39.91 -14.74 -23.15
CA SER A 458 39.74 -13.44 -23.83
C SER A 458 40.51 -12.28 -23.20
N GLY A 459 41.42 -12.56 -22.27
CA GLY A 459 42.29 -11.56 -21.65
C GLY A 459 43.75 -12.01 -21.70
N THR A 460 44.42 -11.79 -22.83
CA THR A 460 45.85 -12.10 -22.97
C THR A 460 46.69 -11.33 -21.96
N VAL A 461 47.39 -12.13 -21.17
CA VAL A 461 48.44 -11.81 -20.21
C VAL A 461 49.61 -11.06 -20.86
N SER A 462 50.17 -10.06 -20.18
CA SER A 462 51.63 -9.94 -20.11
C SER A 462 52.07 -9.24 -18.82
N ALA A 463 52.74 -10.00 -17.97
CA ALA A 463 53.59 -9.51 -16.91
C ALA A 463 54.97 -9.13 -17.49
N ALA A 464 55.68 -8.17 -16.88
CA ALA A 464 57.10 -8.28 -16.56
C ALA A 464 57.65 -6.98 -15.92
N ALA A 465 58.52 -7.18 -14.93
CA ALA A 465 59.30 -6.18 -14.21
C ALA A 465 60.52 -5.68 -15.01
N GLY A 466 61.04 -4.49 -14.64
CA GLY A 466 62.50 -4.23 -14.67
C GLY A 466 63.02 -3.07 -15.53
N ALA A 467 63.54 -2.04 -14.83
CA ALA A 467 64.74 -1.24 -15.11
C ALA A 467 64.88 -0.34 -16.38
N GLY A 468 65.12 0.97 -16.14
CA GLY A 468 66.24 1.71 -16.75
C GLY A 468 65.97 2.78 -17.84
N GLY A 469 66.25 4.06 -17.51
CA GLY A 469 67.12 4.93 -18.34
C GLY A 469 66.56 5.89 -19.40
N LYS A 470 66.69 7.20 -19.11
CA LYS A 470 67.04 8.37 -19.99
C LYS A 470 66.05 8.96 -21.04
N LYS A 471 65.53 10.16 -20.68
CA LYS A 471 65.58 11.52 -21.31
C LYS A 471 65.14 11.82 -22.79
N LEU A 472 64.11 12.71 -22.85
CA LEU A 472 63.85 13.91 -23.72
C LEU A 472 63.36 13.73 -25.19
N PRO A 473 62.64 14.71 -25.83
CA PRO A 473 62.07 16.00 -25.38
C PRO A 473 60.59 16.33 -25.82
N ILE A 474 60.18 17.57 -25.51
CA ILE A 474 58.87 18.28 -25.48
C ILE A 474 58.31 18.71 -26.86
N ALA A 475 56.98 18.70 -27.05
CA ALA A 475 56.17 19.73 -27.75
C ALA A 475 54.64 19.52 -27.55
N ALA A 476 53.90 20.62 -27.38
CA ALA A 476 52.51 20.68 -26.91
C ALA A 476 51.46 20.87 -28.04
N ALA A 477 50.26 20.30 -27.88
CA ALA A 477 48.95 20.94 -28.12
C ALA A 477 47.77 19.95 -28.00
N THR A 478 46.82 20.31 -27.11
CA THR A 478 45.35 20.09 -27.15
C THR A 478 44.76 18.71 -27.53
N GLY A 479 44.16 18.05 -26.53
CA GLY A 479 43.19 16.95 -26.70
C GLY A 479 43.15 16.03 -25.47
N HIS A 480 42.09 16.10 -24.64
CA HIS A 480 41.88 15.17 -23.52
C HIS A 480 40.95 14.03 -23.94
N ALA A 481 41.52 12.83 -24.06
CA ALA A 481 40.81 11.55 -24.01
C ALA A 481 41.04 10.92 -22.62
N PRO A 482 40.02 10.34 -21.95
CA PRO A 482 40.22 9.64 -20.68
C PRO A 482 40.62 8.16 -20.88
N ALA A 483 41.59 7.71 -20.09
CA ALA A 483 42.07 6.33 -20.04
C ALA A 483 41.13 5.42 -19.23
N ALA A 484 41.03 4.16 -19.68
CA ALA A 484 40.12 3.12 -19.19
C ALA A 484 40.47 2.56 -17.79
N ALA A 485 39.42 2.23 -17.04
CA ALA A 485 39.41 1.87 -15.62
C ALA A 485 39.43 0.34 -15.35
N PRO A 486 39.84 -0.11 -14.14
CA PRO A 486 40.12 -1.51 -13.76
C PRO A 486 38.89 -2.41 -13.51
N HIS A 487 37.70 -2.05 -14.02
CA HIS A 487 36.43 -2.69 -13.66
C HIS A 487 36.23 -4.10 -14.26
N ALA A 488 37.00 -4.53 -15.26
CA ALA A 488 36.77 -5.79 -15.96
C ALA A 488 36.98 -7.04 -15.06
N ARG A 489 37.84 -6.97 -14.03
CA ARG A 489 38.07 -8.10 -13.11
C ARG A 489 36.93 -8.35 -12.13
N SER A 490 36.20 -7.31 -11.71
CA SER A 490 35.08 -7.43 -10.75
C SER A 490 33.81 -8.03 -11.38
N TRP A 491 33.59 -7.79 -12.68
CA TRP A 491 32.46 -8.37 -13.43
C TRP A 491 32.64 -9.87 -13.66
N ILE A 492 33.87 -10.32 -13.92
CA ILE A 492 34.16 -11.75 -14.06
C ILE A 492 33.91 -12.48 -12.73
N ILE A 493 34.25 -11.88 -11.57
CA ILE A 493 33.98 -12.45 -10.24
C ILE A 493 32.47 -12.50 -9.94
N ALA A 494 31.70 -11.46 -10.28
CA ALA A 494 30.24 -11.43 -10.09
C ALA A 494 29.51 -12.48 -10.95
N ILE A 495 29.95 -12.69 -12.18
CA ILE A 495 29.40 -13.73 -13.08
C ILE A 495 29.74 -15.13 -12.57
N LEU A 496 30.96 -15.33 -12.03
CA LEU A 496 31.39 -16.60 -11.44
C LEU A 496 30.59 -16.95 -10.17
N ALA A 497 30.33 -15.98 -9.30
CA ALA A 497 29.50 -16.14 -8.10
C ALA A 497 28.03 -16.42 -8.44
N LEU A 498 27.49 -15.76 -9.48
CA LEU A 498 26.14 -15.97 -9.97
C LEU A 498 25.95 -17.37 -10.59
N PHE A 499 26.96 -17.87 -11.33
CA PHE A 499 26.96 -19.22 -11.89
C PHE A 499 27.10 -20.31 -10.80
N LEU A 500 27.85 -20.05 -9.72
CA LEU A 500 27.93 -20.94 -8.56
C LEU A 500 26.56 -21.06 -7.86
N LEU A 501 25.90 -19.92 -7.59
CA LEU A 501 24.56 -19.82 -7.00
C LEU A 501 23.48 -20.55 -7.81
N LEU A 502 23.51 -20.45 -9.14
CA LEU A 502 22.57 -21.12 -10.04
C LEU A 502 22.79 -22.64 -10.14
N SER A 503 23.99 -23.14 -9.83
CA SER A 503 24.32 -24.57 -9.94
C SER A 503 23.94 -25.41 -8.71
N LEU A 504 23.61 -24.76 -7.58
CA LEU A 504 23.25 -25.40 -6.30
C LEU A 504 21.74 -25.60 -6.11
N TYR A 505 20.87 -24.94 -6.88
CA TYR A 505 19.42 -25.02 -6.76
C TYR A 505 18.78 -25.57 -8.05
N THR A 506 18.31 -26.82 -8.07
CA THR A 506 17.60 -27.38 -9.25
C THR A 506 16.14 -27.69 -9.05
N ASP A 507 15.52 -27.08 -8.05
CA ASP A 507 14.08 -27.17 -7.82
C ASP A 507 13.49 -25.79 -7.51
N LEU A 508 13.77 -24.77 -8.34
CA LEU A 508 12.94 -23.56 -8.46
C LEU A 508 13.36 -22.62 -9.64
N PRO A 509 12.96 -22.86 -10.90
CA PRO A 509 13.26 -21.93 -11.99
C PRO A 509 12.07 -21.08 -12.46
N ILE A 510 11.07 -20.80 -11.62
CA ILE A 510 9.97 -19.86 -11.96
C ILE A 510 9.88 -18.68 -10.98
N LEU A 511 10.25 -18.84 -9.70
CA LEU A 511 10.25 -17.74 -8.72
C LEU A 511 11.53 -16.88 -8.68
N LEU A 512 12.65 -17.35 -9.25
CA LEU A 512 13.93 -16.62 -9.22
C LEU A 512 14.18 -15.78 -10.48
N ALA A 513 13.50 -16.07 -11.59
CA ALA A 513 13.56 -15.25 -12.80
C ALA A 513 12.90 -13.87 -12.62
N MET A 514 12.00 -13.73 -11.64
CA MET A 514 11.40 -12.44 -11.26
C MET A 514 12.26 -11.63 -10.28
N LYS A 515 13.16 -12.26 -9.50
CA LYS A 515 13.99 -11.58 -8.49
C LYS A 515 15.42 -11.25 -8.92
N LEU A 516 15.84 -11.70 -10.10
CA LEU A 516 17.18 -11.45 -10.64
C LEU A 516 17.26 -10.31 -11.67
N ARG A 517 16.14 -9.65 -12.00
CA ARG A 517 16.14 -8.38 -12.75
C ARG A 517 16.40 -7.17 -11.82
N ASP A 518 16.00 -7.29 -10.55
CA ASP A 518 16.15 -6.24 -9.52
C ASP A 518 17.56 -6.12 -8.92
N LEU A 519 18.43 -7.14 -9.06
CA LEU A 519 19.79 -7.07 -8.50
C LEU A 519 20.85 -6.53 -9.48
N THR A 520 20.49 -6.31 -10.75
CA THR A 520 21.40 -5.71 -11.76
C THR A 520 21.12 -4.23 -12.07
N SER A 521 20.09 -3.60 -11.50
CA SER A 521 19.97 -2.12 -11.53
C SER A 521 20.68 -1.45 -10.33
N SER A 522 20.85 -2.16 -9.21
CA SER A 522 21.32 -1.57 -7.95
C SER A 522 22.85 -1.44 -7.78
N VAL A 523 23.66 -1.72 -8.81
CA VAL A 523 25.12 -1.47 -8.80
C VAL A 523 25.54 -0.37 -9.80
N PHE A 524 24.61 0.19 -10.58
CA PHE A 524 24.92 1.30 -11.49
C PHE A 524 24.63 2.72 -10.94
N SER A 525 24.06 2.87 -9.74
CA SER A 525 23.71 4.20 -9.20
C SER A 525 24.59 4.72 -8.04
N ALA A 526 25.68 4.05 -7.66
CA ALA A 526 26.54 4.51 -6.56
C ALA A 526 27.84 5.23 -6.98
N ALA A 527 28.11 5.42 -8.28
CA ALA A 527 29.32 6.09 -8.76
C ALA A 527 29.13 7.55 -9.22
N LEU A 528 28.04 8.22 -8.83
CA LEU A 528 27.84 9.66 -9.14
C LEU A 528 27.17 10.43 -7.99
N CYS A 529 27.64 10.25 -6.75
CA CYS A 529 27.25 11.11 -5.61
C CYS A 529 28.42 11.38 -4.64
N ALA A 530 29.62 11.60 -5.17
CA ALA A 530 30.69 12.30 -4.44
C ALA A 530 31.43 13.22 -5.41
N GLY A 531 30.67 14.15 -5.96
CA GLY A 531 31.16 15.17 -6.88
C GLY A 531 30.18 16.33 -7.01
N VAL A 532 29.43 16.70 -5.96
CA VAL A 532 28.75 18.01 -5.88
C VAL A 532 28.63 18.44 -4.41
N THR A 533 29.71 18.99 -3.85
CA THR A 533 29.54 20.27 -3.15
C THR A 533 30.10 21.31 -4.09
N THR A 534 29.29 22.32 -4.38
CA THR A 534 29.50 23.41 -5.33
C THR A 534 29.48 23.04 -6.82
N ALA A 535 28.29 22.64 -7.29
CA ALA A 535 27.76 23.16 -8.55
C ALA A 535 26.30 23.51 -8.28
N GLN A 536 25.99 24.81 -8.25
CA GLN A 536 24.64 25.27 -8.57
C GLN A 536 24.34 24.70 -9.96
N ASN A 537 23.55 23.63 -10.02
CA ASN A 537 22.94 23.17 -11.26
C ASN A 537 21.44 23.20 -11.03
N ASN A 538 20.82 24.27 -11.52
CA ASN A 538 19.44 24.28 -11.94
C ASN A 538 19.16 22.96 -12.69
N SER A 539 18.36 22.09 -12.10
CA SER A 539 17.67 21.04 -12.85
C SER A 539 16.20 21.24 -12.56
N ASN A 540 15.49 21.82 -13.54
CA ASN A 540 14.04 21.94 -13.53
C ASN A 540 13.45 20.55 -13.22
N ALA A 541 12.93 20.33 -12.01
CA ALA A 541 12.33 19.05 -11.64
C ALA A 541 11.07 18.85 -12.49
N THR A 542 11.12 17.98 -13.49
CA THR A 542 10.00 17.74 -14.42
C THR A 542 9.18 16.57 -13.92
N LEU A 543 7.85 16.68 -13.98
CA LEU A 543 6.96 15.56 -13.65
C LEU A 543 7.24 14.36 -14.58
N LEU A 544 7.07 13.14 -14.08
CA LEU A 544 7.11 11.98 -14.96
C LEU A 544 5.99 12.08 -16.02
N PRO A 545 6.33 11.84 -17.30
CA PRO A 545 5.35 11.89 -18.37
C PRO A 545 4.36 10.73 -18.25
N PHE A 546 3.16 10.93 -18.76
CA PHE A 546 2.23 9.84 -19.01
C PHE A 546 2.79 8.90 -20.10
N ILE A 547 2.52 7.60 -19.96
CA ILE A 547 2.77 6.61 -21.02
C ILE A 547 1.75 6.82 -22.14
N LEU A 548 0.48 7.00 -21.77
CA LEU A 548 -0.62 7.38 -22.67
C LEU A 548 -1.12 8.75 -22.23
N ARG A 549 -0.68 9.80 -22.93
CA ARG A 549 -0.99 11.19 -22.53
C ARG A 549 -2.45 11.52 -22.82
N PRO A 550 -3.21 12.06 -21.84
CA PRO A 550 -4.59 12.47 -22.05
C PRO A 550 -4.75 13.47 -23.20
N LEU A 551 -5.91 13.45 -23.84
CA LEU A 551 -6.31 14.42 -24.85
C LEU A 551 -7.22 15.48 -24.21
N PRO A 552 -7.20 16.74 -24.68
CA PRO A 552 -8.10 17.77 -24.17
C PRO A 552 -9.56 17.34 -24.26
N LEU A 553 -10.35 17.67 -23.23
CA LEU A 553 -11.79 17.39 -23.23
C LEU A 553 -12.47 17.96 -24.50
N GLY A 554 -13.47 17.24 -25.01
CA GLY A 554 -14.21 17.63 -26.22
C GLY A 554 -13.54 17.23 -27.54
N SER A 555 -12.28 16.79 -27.53
CA SER A 555 -11.63 16.22 -28.72
C SER A 555 -12.21 14.86 -29.13
N ILE A 556 -12.80 14.14 -28.16
CA ILE A 556 -13.47 12.86 -28.35
C ILE A 556 -14.99 13.07 -28.23
N LYS A 557 -15.74 12.57 -29.21
CA LYS A 557 -17.21 12.65 -29.26
C LYS A 557 -17.80 11.25 -29.31
N PRO A 558 -18.86 10.95 -28.52
CA PRO A 558 -19.45 9.63 -28.52
C PRO A 558 -20.24 9.39 -29.81
N THR A 559 -20.36 8.13 -30.23
CA THR A 559 -21.25 7.69 -31.31
C THR A 559 -22.03 6.44 -30.89
N GLY A 560 -22.93 5.95 -31.75
CA GLY A 560 -23.71 4.73 -31.49
C GLY A 560 -24.46 4.75 -30.16
N TRP A 561 -24.52 3.59 -29.49
CA TRP A 561 -25.22 3.43 -28.22
C TRP A 561 -24.67 4.34 -27.10
N LEU A 562 -23.36 4.62 -27.11
CA LEU A 562 -22.73 5.44 -26.07
C LEU A 562 -23.24 6.89 -26.16
N ARG A 563 -23.42 7.42 -27.38
CA ARG A 563 -24.04 8.72 -27.58
C ARG A 563 -25.48 8.75 -27.12
N SER A 564 -26.28 7.74 -27.47
CA SER A 564 -27.68 7.65 -27.00
C SER A 564 -27.76 7.60 -25.48
N THR A 565 -26.91 6.81 -24.83
CA THR A 565 -26.87 6.67 -23.37
C THR A 565 -26.46 7.98 -22.68
N LEU A 566 -25.45 8.68 -23.20
CA LEU A 566 -25.07 9.99 -22.70
C LEU A 566 -26.18 11.03 -22.91
N ALA A 567 -26.88 10.99 -24.04
CA ALA A 567 -28.03 11.85 -24.29
C ALA A 567 -29.19 11.57 -23.33
N LEU A 568 -29.43 10.31 -22.94
CA LEU A 568 -30.40 9.95 -21.89
C LEU A 568 -29.95 10.50 -20.53
N SER A 569 -28.66 10.41 -20.19
CA SER A 569 -28.11 11.01 -18.97
C SER A 569 -28.34 12.53 -18.95
N ALA A 570 -28.07 13.21 -20.07
CA ALA A 570 -28.29 14.65 -20.22
C ALA A 570 -29.78 15.05 -20.14
N ALA A 571 -30.68 14.24 -20.69
CA ALA A 571 -32.13 14.43 -20.56
C ALA A 571 -32.73 13.84 -19.27
N GLY A 572 -31.88 13.24 -18.44
CA GLY A 572 -32.21 12.53 -17.21
C GLY A 572 -31.80 13.34 -15.98
N LEU A 573 -31.58 12.64 -14.87
CA LEU A 573 -31.27 13.23 -13.57
C LEU A 573 -30.05 14.16 -13.64
N ALA A 574 -28.94 13.67 -14.19
CA ALA A 574 -27.67 14.40 -14.30
C ALA A 574 -27.79 15.81 -14.93
N GLY A 575 -28.53 15.94 -16.03
CA GLY A 575 -28.71 17.22 -16.73
C GLY A 575 -29.82 18.10 -16.18
N HIS A 576 -30.59 17.62 -15.19
CA HIS A 576 -31.71 18.35 -14.59
C HIS A 576 -31.51 18.67 -13.10
N GLU A 577 -30.41 18.22 -12.48
CA GLU A 577 -30.09 18.57 -11.09
C GLU A 577 -30.04 20.09 -10.84
N HIS A 578 -29.50 20.86 -11.79
CA HIS A 578 -29.50 22.33 -11.73
C HIS A 578 -30.90 22.96 -11.76
N ASP A 579 -31.90 22.25 -12.27
CA ASP A 579 -33.24 22.79 -12.44
C ASP A 579 -34.10 22.61 -11.18
N PHE A 580 -33.83 21.59 -10.35
CA PHE A 580 -34.68 21.28 -9.19
C PHE A 580 -34.00 20.69 -7.96
N TYR A 581 -32.80 20.10 -8.09
CA TYR A 581 -32.19 19.37 -6.98
C TYR A 581 -31.54 20.36 -5.99
N PRO A 582 -31.96 20.39 -4.70
CA PRO A 582 -31.62 21.49 -3.79
C PRO A 582 -30.13 21.79 -3.67
N TYR A 583 -29.30 20.74 -3.58
CA TYR A 583 -27.84 20.85 -3.38
C TYR A 583 -27.07 21.28 -4.64
N VAL A 584 -27.77 21.53 -5.74
CA VAL A 584 -27.21 22.11 -6.97
C VAL A 584 -27.94 23.41 -7.31
N ALA A 585 -29.26 23.35 -7.47
CA ALA A 585 -30.10 24.50 -7.86
C ALA A 585 -30.12 25.64 -6.82
N SER A 586 -29.89 25.33 -5.54
CA SER A 586 -29.89 26.30 -4.43
C SER A 586 -28.62 26.21 -3.59
N SER A 587 -27.52 25.76 -4.18
CA SER A 587 -26.23 25.61 -3.50
C SER A 587 -25.65 26.95 -3.04
N SER A 588 -24.96 26.92 -1.90
CA SER A 588 -24.21 28.07 -1.38
C SER A 588 -23.11 28.56 -2.32
N TRP A 589 -22.56 27.67 -3.17
CA TRP A 589 -21.56 27.99 -4.19
C TRP A 589 -22.03 29.04 -5.20
N THR A 590 -23.32 29.05 -5.52
CA THR A 590 -23.95 29.97 -6.48
C THR A 590 -24.77 31.06 -5.79
N GLY A 591 -24.70 31.15 -4.44
CA GLY A 591 -25.37 32.17 -3.63
C GLY A 591 -26.69 31.73 -2.99
N GLY A 592 -27.04 30.45 -3.06
CA GLY A 592 -28.11 29.85 -2.27
C GLY A 592 -27.68 29.51 -0.84
N SER A 593 -28.38 28.56 -0.22
CA SER A 593 -28.14 28.16 1.18
C SER A 593 -28.32 26.67 1.44
N ALA A 594 -28.53 25.85 0.41
CA ALA A 594 -28.77 24.42 0.55
C ALA A 594 -27.47 23.63 0.37
N GLU A 595 -27.05 22.94 1.43
CA GLU A 595 -25.92 22.02 1.43
C GLU A 595 -26.32 20.77 2.21
N TYR A 596 -25.89 19.58 1.79
CA TYR A 596 -26.23 18.35 2.50
C TYR A 596 -25.23 17.97 3.59
N SER A 597 -24.07 18.63 3.63
CA SER A 597 -23.02 18.45 4.63
C SER A 597 -22.25 19.76 4.85
N GLY A 598 -21.52 19.87 5.96
CA GLY A 598 -20.62 21.00 6.24
C GLY A 598 -19.38 21.06 5.33
N LEU A 599 -19.14 20.02 4.53
CA LEU A 599 -18.02 19.95 3.60
C LEU A 599 -18.28 20.69 2.29
N ASN A 600 -19.54 21.06 1.98
CA ASN A 600 -19.94 21.79 0.76
C ASN A 600 -19.49 21.13 -0.55
N GLU A 601 -19.48 19.81 -0.62
CA GLU A 601 -18.91 19.05 -1.74
C GLU A 601 -19.94 18.68 -2.83
N GLY A 602 -21.24 18.83 -2.55
CA GLY A 602 -22.31 18.40 -3.45
C GLY A 602 -22.28 19.07 -4.82
N PHE A 603 -22.34 20.40 -4.85
CA PHE A 603 -22.26 21.17 -6.08
C PHE A 603 -20.94 20.96 -6.85
N PRO A 604 -19.76 20.96 -6.20
CA PRO A 604 -18.50 20.61 -6.86
C PRO A 604 -18.50 19.25 -7.56
N TYR A 605 -19.09 18.21 -6.97
CA TYR A 605 -19.21 16.90 -7.61
C TYR A 605 -20.10 16.93 -8.86
N TRP A 606 -21.26 17.61 -8.77
CA TRP A 606 -22.14 17.80 -9.92
C TRP A 606 -21.41 18.51 -11.06
N LEU A 607 -20.69 19.60 -10.78
CA LEU A 607 -19.95 20.34 -11.80
C LEU A 607 -18.87 19.46 -12.45
N ASN A 608 -18.11 18.71 -11.65
CA ASN A 608 -17.07 17.78 -12.11
C ASN A 608 -17.61 16.70 -13.07
N GLY A 609 -18.86 16.28 -12.90
CA GLY A 609 -19.54 15.34 -13.79
C GLY A 609 -20.24 16.00 -14.98
N LEU A 610 -20.83 17.18 -14.79
CA LEU A 610 -21.60 17.86 -15.83
C LEU A 610 -20.73 18.43 -16.94
N VAL A 611 -19.57 19.01 -16.61
CA VAL A 611 -18.65 19.57 -17.62
C VAL A 611 -18.29 18.54 -18.71
N PRO A 612 -17.77 17.34 -18.39
CA PRO A 612 -17.48 16.36 -19.43
C PRO A 612 -18.74 15.88 -20.17
N LEU A 613 -19.91 15.80 -19.53
CA LEU A 613 -21.16 15.43 -20.20
C LEU A 613 -21.58 16.48 -21.25
N ALA A 614 -21.63 17.75 -20.85
CA ALA A 614 -22.02 18.87 -21.70
C ALA A 614 -21.15 18.99 -22.95
N TYR A 615 -19.83 18.92 -22.75
CA TYR A 615 -18.86 19.08 -23.83
C TYR A 615 -18.66 17.79 -24.65
N ALA A 616 -18.92 16.60 -24.12
CA ALA A 616 -18.96 15.37 -24.91
C ALA A 616 -20.10 15.39 -25.93
N LEU A 617 -21.30 15.82 -25.52
CA LEU A 617 -22.49 15.86 -26.37
C LEU A 617 -22.58 17.11 -27.25
N ASP A 618 -21.83 18.16 -26.93
CA ASP A 618 -22.04 19.50 -27.50
C ASP A 618 -23.46 20.04 -27.19
N ASP A 619 -23.95 19.76 -25.99
CA ASP A 619 -25.30 20.14 -25.56
C ASP A 619 -25.31 21.61 -25.11
N ALA A 620 -26.04 22.46 -25.86
CA ALA A 620 -26.09 23.89 -25.59
C ALA A 620 -26.72 24.21 -24.21
N ARG A 621 -27.78 23.49 -23.81
CA ARG A 621 -28.46 23.74 -22.53
C ARG A 621 -27.53 23.43 -21.36
N LEU A 622 -26.81 22.31 -21.43
CA LEU A 622 -25.87 21.94 -20.37
C LEU A 622 -24.65 22.87 -20.33
N LYS A 623 -24.18 23.34 -21.49
CA LYS A 623 -23.12 24.36 -21.57
C LYS A 623 -23.55 25.68 -20.95
N ASP A 624 -24.81 26.09 -21.15
CA ASP A 624 -25.37 27.29 -20.51
C ASP A 624 -25.42 27.10 -18.98
N GLN A 625 -25.89 25.94 -18.48
CA GLN A 625 -25.86 25.63 -17.05
C GLN A 625 -24.44 25.67 -16.47
N VAL A 626 -23.44 25.08 -17.15
CA VAL A 626 -22.03 25.13 -16.74
C VAL A 626 -21.53 26.58 -16.73
N SER A 627 -21.86 27.36 -17.75
CA SER A 627 -21.45 28.76 -17.85
C SER A 627 -22.02 29.61 -16.72
N ASP A 628 -23.32 29.46 -16.43
CA ASP A 628 -24.00 30.18 -15.33
C ASP A 628 -23.42 29.79 -13.97
N ALA A 629 -23.26 28.49 -13.73
CA ALA A 629 -22.69 27.94 -12.51
C ALA A 629 -21.26 28.43 -12.27
N VAL A 630 -20.37 28.31 -13.27
CA VAL A 630 -18.96 28.71 -13.13
C VAL A 630 -18.83 30.22 -13.01
N SER A 631 -19.59 31.00 -13.79
CA SER A 631 -19.60 32.46 -13.65
C SER A 631 -20.01 32.90 -12.25
N ALA A 632 -21.04 32.24 -11.68
CA ALA A 632 -21.50 32.51 -10.33
C ALA A 632 -20.44 32.18 -9.27
N VAL A 633 -19.72 31.06 -9.41
CA VAL A 633 -18.63 30.67 -8.50
C VAL A 633 -17.45 31.64 -8.60
N LEU A 634 -16.98 31.93 -9.81
CA LEU A 634 -15.83 32.81 -10.02
C LEU A 634 -16.09 34.25 -9.54
N ALA A 635 -17.30 34.76 -9.77
CA ALA A 635 -17.72 36.08 -9.28
C ALA A 635 -17.76 36.19 -7.75
N ARG A 636 -17.80 35.06 -7.04
CA ARG A 636 -17.85 34.97 -5.58
C ARG A 636 -16.51 34.59 -4.94
N GLN A 637 -15.43 34.48 -5.72
CA GLN A 637 -14.11 34.25 -5.14
C GLN A 637 -13.77 35.37 -4.14
N ALA A 638 -13.42 34.99 -2.92
CA ALA A 638 -13.12 35.94 -1.86
C ALA A 638 -11.90 36.81 -2.23
N SER A 639 -11.77 37.97 -1.56
CA SER A 639 -10.70 38.93 -1.85
C SER A 639 -9.29 38.36 -1.61
N ASP A 640 -9.15 37.44 -0.66
CA ASP A 640 -7.90 36.73 -0.36
C ASP A 640 -7.59 35.56 -1.31
N GLY A 641 -8.51 35.23 -2.23
CA GLY A 641 -8.34 34.15 -3.19
C GLY A 641 -9.09 32.86 -2.86
N TRP A 642 -9.80 32.79 -1.72
CA TRP A 642 -10.61 31.60 -1.39
C TRP A 642 -11.71 31.35 -2.43
N LEU A 643 -11.81 30.11 -2.91
CA LEU A 643 -12.83 29.66 -3.84
C LEU A 643 -13.87 28.81 -3.11
N GLY A 644 -14.90 29.43 -2.55
CA GLY A 644 -15.98 28.72 -1.89
C GLY A 644 -16.76 29.59 -0.91
N PRO A 645 -17.89 29.07 -0.39
CA PRO A 645 -18.77 29.81 0.51
C PRO A 645 -18.18 30.01 1.92
N GLU A 646 -17.18 29.23 2.31
CA GLU A 646 -16.70 29.15 3.69
C GLU A 646 -15.84 30.36 4.08
N THR A 647 -15.98 30.79 5.33
CA THR A 647 -15.21 31.89 5.93
C THR A 647 -14.45 31.41 7.16
N GLY A 648 -13.35 32.08 7.50
CA GLY A 648 -12.65 31.85 8.77
C GLY A 648 -12.22 30.39 8.97
N ASN A 649 -12.64 29.80 10.09
CA ASN A 649 -12.24 28.48 10.55
C ASN A 649 -13.11 27.33 10.00
N ALA A 650 -14.16 27.63 9.24
CA ALA A 650 -14.91 26.65 8.45
C ALA A 650 -14.20 26.24 7.14
N ARG A 651 -13.10 26.92 6.79
CA ARG A 651 -12.37 26.69 5.54
C ARG A 651 -11.66 25.34 5.54
N ASN A 652 -12.15 24.40 4.74
CA ASN A 652 -11.55 23.08 4.51
C ASN A 652 -11.31 22.84 3.02
N LEU A 653 -10.13 22.35 2.62
CA LEU A 653 -9.71 22.26 1.21
C LEU A 653 -10.49 21.26 0.35
N TRP A 654 -11.16 20.26 0.95
CA TRP A 654 -11.70 19.08 0.27
C TRP A 654 -12.62 19.41 -0.92
N ALA A 655 -13.63 20.26 -0.75
CA ALA A 655 -14.60 20.57 -1.81
C ALA A 655 -13.98 21.20 -3.07
N ARG A 656 -12.76 21.75 -2.95
CA ARG A 656 -12.08 22.39 -4.08
C ARG A 656 -11.53 21.34 -5.03
N TYR A 657 -11.36 20.09 -4.59
CA TYR A 657 -10.75 19.05 -5.42
C TYR A 657 -11.65 18.70 -6.61
N PRO A 658 -12.91 18.26 -6.41
CA PRO A 658 -13.83 18.04 -7.53
C PRO A 658 -14.15 19.34 -8.28
N LEU A 659 -14.26 20.49 -7.59
CA LEU A 659 -14.49 21.78 -8.25
C LEU A 659 -13.40 22.09 -9.28
N LEU A 660 -12.13 22.03 -8.85
CA LEU A 660 -10.98 22.35 -9.70
C LEU A 660 -10.79 21.31 -10.80
N LEU A 661 -11.09 20.03 -10.55
CA LEU A 661 -11.14 19.03 -11.63
C LEU A 661 -12.19 19.40 -12.70
N GLY A 662 -13.37 19.88 -12.31
CA GLY A 662 -14.38 20.38 -13.24
C GLY A 662 -13.92 21.62 -14.01
N LEU A 663 -13.29 22.57 -13.33
CA LEU A 663 -12.76 23.79 -13.94
C LEU A 663 -11.60 23.54 -14.90
N VAL A 664 -10.68 22.63 -14.57
CA VAL A 664 -9.58 22.21 -15.47
C VAL A 664 -10.15 21.60 -16.75
N GLN A 665 -11.10 20.68 -16.62
CA GLN A 665 -11.79 20.08 -17.76
C GLN A 665 -12.49 21.14 -18.63
N LEU A 666 -13.10 22.15 -18.01
CA LEU A 666 -13.75 23.25 -18.73
C LEU A 666 -12.75 24.08 -19.54
N VAL A 667 -11.59 24.40 -18.96
CA VAL A 667 -10.50 25.11 -19.67
C VAL A 667 -10.00 24.28 -20.85
N GLU A 668 -9.86 22.97 -20.70
CA GLU A 668 -9.44 22.10 -21.80
C GLU A 668 -10.47 22.03 -22.93
N ALA A 669 -11.76 22.07 -22.60
CA ALA A 669 -12.85 21.97 -23.57
C ALA A 669 -13.12 23.28 -24.33
N ASP A 670 -12.93 24.42 -23.68
CA ASP A 670 -13.17 25.75 -24.27
C ASP A 670 -12.20 26.81 -23.71
N PRO A 671 -10.90 26.72 -24.07
CA PRO A 671 -9.87 27.61 -23.54
C PRO A 671 -10.10 29.07 -23.93
N GLY A 672 -10.72 29.33 -25.09
CA GLY A 672 -10.97 30.68 -25.59
C GLY A 672 -11.88 31.52 -24.69
N VAL A 673 -12.80 30.87 -23.97
CA VAL A 673 -13.72 31.54 -23.03
C VAL A 673 -13.18 31.51 -21.60
N TRP A 674 -12.71 30.35 -21.15
CA TRP A 674 -12.52 30.09 -19.73
C TRP A 674 -11.08 30.19 -19.23
N GLU A 675 -10.07 30.03 -20.09
CA GLU A 675 -8.68 29.90 -19.65
C GLU A 675 -8.22 31.07 -18.77
N ALA A 676 -8.41 32.30 -19.24
CA ALA A 676 -7.95 33.49 -18.50
C ALA A 676 -8.63 33.64 -17.13
N GLN A 677 -9.95 33.41 -17.06
CA GLN A 677 -10.73 33.62 -15.84
C GLN A 677 -10.47 32.52 -14.82
N VAL A 678 -10.47 31.26 -15.28
CA VAL A 678 -10.23 30.09 -14.43
C VAL A 678 -8.79 30.04 -13.95
N LEU A 679 -7.79 30.32 -14.81
CA LEU A 679 -6.40 30.34 -14.38
C LEU A 679 -6.15 31.46 -13.36
N ASN A 680 -6.69 32.66 -13.57
CA ASN A 680 -6.58 33.75 -12.59
C ASN A 680 -7.15 33.33 -11.23
N ALA A 681 -8.38 32.81 -11.21
CA ALA A 681 -9.01 32.36 -9.98
C ALA A 681 -8.24 31.21 -9.31
N THR A 682 -7.78 30.23 -10.10
CA THR A 682 -7.03 29.08 -9.60
C THR A 682 -5.69 29.50 -9.01
N TRP A 683 -4.94 30.41 -9.65
CA TRP A 683 -3.67 30.90 -9.10
C TRP A 683 -3.84 31.72 -7.83
N ARG A 684 -4.91 32.53 -7.72
CA ARG A 684 -5.24 33.22 -6.46
C ARG A 684 -5.53 32.23 -5.34
N PHE A 685 -6.29 31.17 -5.63
CA PHE A 685 -6.56 30.10 -4.67
C PHE A 685 -5.28 29.32 -4.30
N VAL A 686 -4.44 28.97 -5.27
CA VAL A 686 -3.17 28.26 -5.03
C VAL A 686 -2.23 29.09 -4.15
N GLY A 687 -2.15 30.41 -4.38
CA GLY A 687 -1.37 31.31 -3.53
C GLY A 687 -1.86 31.29 -2.07
N LEU A 688 -3.17 31.47 -1.86
CA LEU A 688 -3.77 31.40 -0.52
C LEU A 688 -3.61 30.02 0.12
N MET A 689 -3.82 28.95 -0.65
CA MET A 689 -3.64 27.57 -0.19
C MET A 689 -2.19 27.35 0.25
N GLY A 690 -1.21 27.81 -0.53
CA GLY A 690 0.21 27.74 -0.17
C GLY A 690 0.52 28.45 1.14
N GLU A 691 -0.02 29.65 1.34
CA GLU A 691 0.08 30.38 2.61
C GLU A 691 -0.55 29.61 3.78
N MET A 692 -1.78 29.10 3.59
CA MET A 692 -2.48 28.29 4.59
C MET A 692 -1.73 27.00 4.94
N LEU A 693 -1.13 26.34 3.94
CA LEU A 693 -0.36 25.11 4.11
C LEU A 693 0.92 25.35 4.92
N ARG A 694 1.65 26.44 4.62
CA ARG A 694 2.85 26.85 5.37
C ARG A 694 2.53 27.29 6.80
N ASP A 695 1.34 27.83 7.03
CA ASP A 695 0.86 28.27 8.34
C ASP A 695 0.22 27.11 9.13
N GLY A 696 1.00 26.06 9.41
CA GLY A 696 0.50 24.92 10.20
C GLY A 696 -0.61 24.11 9.50
N SER A 697 -0.60 24.07 8.16
CA SER A 697 -1.54 23.27 7.35
C SER A 697 -3.02 23.60 7.55
N ARG A 698 -3.37 24.89 7.70
CA ARG A 698 -4.77 25.31 7.88
C ARG A 698 -5.67 24.81 6.76
N GLY A 699 -6.85 24.34 7.12
CA GLY A 699 -7.83 23.79 6.18
C GLY A 699 -7.46 22.43 5.58
N TYR A 700 -6.31 21.86 5.98
CA TYR A 700 -5.86 20.53 5.54
C TYR A 700 -5.61 19.56 6.72
N LEU A 701 -4.91 20.01 7.77
CA LEU A 701 -4.81 19.30 9.04
C LEU A 701 -5.76 19.93 10.05
N TRP A 702 -6.48 19.09 10.79
CA TRP A 702 -7.41 19.53 11.82
C TRP A 702 -6.67 20.10 13.03
N ARG A 703 -7.20 21.18 13.60
CA ARG A 703 -6.66 21.86 14.79
C ARG A 703 -7.75 21.99 15.85
N GLU A 704 -7.53 21.26 16.95
CA GLU A 704 -8.43 21.23 18.09
C GLU A 704 -8.71 22.64 18.65
N GLY A 705 -9.99 22.93 18.89
CA GLY A 705 -10.44 24.20 19.46
C GLY A 705 -10.31 25.41 18.52
N VAL A 706 -9.87 25.21 17.26
CA VAL A 706 -9.75 26.26 16.25
C VAL A 706 -10.70 26.03 15.10
N ASP A 707 -10.63 24.85 14.46
CA ASP A 707 -11.42 24.55 13.26
C ASP A 707 -12.88 24.24 13.62
N GLU A 708 -13.81 24.72 12.78
CA GLU A 708 -15.27 24.53 13.01
C GLU A 708 -15.74 23.12 12.64
N LEU A 709 -15.09 22.51 11.65
CA LEU A 709 -15.33 21.11 11.27
C LEU A 709 -14.58 20.15 12.20
N THR A 710 -15.08 18.93 12.27
CA THR A 710 -14.54 17.83 13.07
C THR A 710 -13.25 17.26 12.48
N GLU A 711 -12.45 16.58 13.31
CA GLU A 711 -11.23 15.88 12.84
C GLU A 711 -11.55 14.88 11.71
N GLU A 712 -12.67 14.17 11.84
CA GLU A 712 -13.16 13.22 10.84
C GLU A 712 -13.42 13.89 9.49
N GLU A 713 -14.02 15.08 9.48
CA GLU A 713 -14.29 15.84 8.25
C GLU A 713 -12.99 16.25 7.52
N PHE A 714 -11.89 16.45 8.24
CA PHE A 714 -10.58 16.71 7.63
C PHE A 714 -9.93 15.45 7.02
N THR A 715 -10.38 14.24 7.38
CA THR A 715 -9.82 13.01 6.80
C THR A 715 -10.16 12.86 5.31
N TRP A 716 -11.33 13.34 4.87
CA TRP A 716 -11.80 13.20 3.49
C TRP A 716 -10.85 13.84 2.48
N GLY A 717 -10.38 15.06 2.75
CA GLY A 717 -9.39 15.72 1.91
C GLY A 717 -8.04 15.00 1.93
N ARG A 718 -7.58 14.54 3.09
CA ARG A 718 -6.26 13.92 3.24
C ARG A 718 -6.13 12.56 2.55
N VAL A 719 -7.20 11.76 2.53
CA VAL A 719 -7.20 10.43 1.88
C VAL A 719 -7.49 10.51 0.36
N ARG A 720 -8.00 11.66 -0.10
CA ARG A 720 -8.34 11.94 -1.51
C ARG A 720 -7.47 13.01 -2.17
N VAL A 721 -6.36 13.40 -1.53
CA VAL A 721 -5.49 14.52 -1.94
C VAL A 721 -4.94 14.37 -3.36
N GLN A 722 -4.83 13.16 -3.88
CA GLN A 722 -4.42 12.86 -5.24
C GLN A 722 -5.25 13.59 -6.31
N ASP A 723 -6.53 13.88 -6.05
CA ASP A 723 -7.38 14.61 -6.99
C ASP A 723 -6.96 16.09 -7.09
N LEU A 724 -6.58 16.71 -5.98
CA LEU A 724 -5.97 18.05 -6.01
C LEU A 724 -4.59 18.03 -6.67
N LEU A 725 -3.77 17.01 -6.39
CA LEU A 725 -2.45 16.91 -7.00
C LEU A 725 -2.52 16.80 -8.53
N ILE A 726 -3.53 16.13 -9.10
CA ILE A 726 -3.76 16.11 -10.55
C ILE A 726 -3.94 17.54 -11.10
N VAL A 727 -4.70 18.39 -10.41
CA VAL A 727 -4.88 19.81 -10.78
C VAL A 727 -3.56 20.58 -10.69
N LEU A 728 -2.82 20.41 -9.59
CA LEU A 728 -1.53 21.11 -9.40
C LEU A 728 -0.49 20.66 -10.44
N GLN A 729 -0.48 19.38 -10.80
CA GLN A 729 0.37 18.85 -11.86
C GLN A 729 -0.06 19.37 -13.24
N TRP A 730 -1.36 19.52 -13.49
CA TRP A 730 -1.86 20.15 -14.71
C TRP A 730 -1.41 21.62 -14.82
N LEU A 731 -1.50 22.39 -13.73
CA LEU A 731 -0.97 23.76 -13.68
C LEU A 731 0.55 23.78 -13.90
N TRP A 732 1.27 22.84 -13.31
CA TRP A 732 2.72 22.70 -13.50
C TRP A 732 3.10 22.54 -14.97
N GLU A 733 2.34 21.74 -15.72
CA GLU A 733 2.65 21.41 -17.12
C GLU A 733 2.25 22.51 -18.11
N ARG A 734 1.55 23.57 -17.67
CA ARG A 734 1.23 24.69 -18.56
C ARG A 734 2.47 25.51 -18.92
N GLU A 735 2.54 25.91 -20.19
CA GLU A 735 3.60 26.77 -20.71
C GLU A 735 3.62 28.15 -20.04
N SER A 736 2.45 28.65 -19.62
CA SER A 736 2.31 29.94 -18.94
C SER A 736 2.83 29.95 -17.50
N THR A 737 3.16 28.79 -16.92
CA THR A 737 3.57 28.68 -15.52
C THR A 737 5.01 29.10 -15.34
N THR A 738 5.21 30.20 -14.60
CA THR A 738 6.52 30.76 -14.28
C THR A 738 7.32 29.85 -13.34
N GLU A 739 8.63 30.06 -13.24
CA GLU A 739 9.48 29.29 -12.32
C GLU A 739 9.03 29.44 -10.85
N ALA A 740 8.73 30.67 -10.42
CA ALA A 740 8.17 30.93 -9.08
C ALA A 740 6.83 30.21 -8.87
N GLY A 741 5.99 30.11 -9.91
CA GLY A 741 4.77 29.31 -9.85
C GLY A 741 5.05 27.82 -9.68
N ARG A 742 6.07 27.27 -10.37
CA ARG A 742 6.52 25.87 -10.18
C ARG A 742 7.06 25.65 -8.77
N GLU A 743 7.81 26.59 -8.21
CA GLU A 743 8.31 26.52 -6.83
C GLU A 743 7.16 26.50 -5.81
N GLU A 744 6.15 27.36 -5.97
CA GLU A 744 4.95 27.38 -5.11
C GLU A 744 4.17 26.05 -5.20
N LEU A 745 3.95 25.56 -6.42
CA LEU A 745 3.30 24.26 -6.63
C LEU A 745 4.11 23.12 -6.00
N ALA A 746 5.45 23.12 -6.12
CA ALA A 746 6.31 22.10 -5.54
C ALA A 746 6.22 22.08 -4.01
N GLY A 747 6.28 23.27 -3.39
CA GLY A 747 6.15 23.44 -1.95
C GLY A 747 4.81 22.95 -1.43
N SER A 748 3.72 23.36 -2.10
CA SER A 748 2.35 22.93 -1.77
C SER A 748 2.16 21.43 -1.93
N MET A 749 2.57 20.84 -3.07
CA MET A 749 2.45 19.39 -3.31
C MET A 749 3.20 18.57 -2.26
N ARG A 750 4.40 19.00 -1.82
CA ARG A 750 5.16 18.30 -0.79
C ARG A 750 4.43 18.29 0.56
N ILE A 751 3.92 19.44 1.02
CA ILE A 751 3.14 19.51 2.28
C ILE A 751 1.88 18.65 2.20
N LEU A 752 1.18 18.70 1.05
CA LEU A 752 -0.03 17.90 0.82
C LEU A 752 0.26 16.40 0.87
N ILE A 753 1.31 15.93 0.21
CA ILE A 753 1.73 14.53 0.23
C ILE A 753 2.14 14.12 1.65
N ASP A 754 2.98 14.92 2.33
CA ASP A 754 3.48 14.62 3.68
C ASP A 754 2.36 14.55 4.72
N GLY A 755 1.32 15.38 4.58
CA GLY A 755 0.15 15.39 5.47
C GLY A 755 -0.96 14.42 5.07
N SER A 756 -0.81 13.67 3.97
CA SER A 756 -1.85 12.77 3.46
C SER A 756 -2.09 11.55 4.36
N ILE A 757 -3.21 10.87 4.11
CA ILE A 757 -3.45 9.52 4.63
C ILE A 757 -2.90 8.57 3.56
N ASP A 758 -1.71 8.01 3.79
CA ASP A 758 -0.92 7.34 2.74
C ASP A 758 -1.47 5.95 2.40
N TRP A 759 -1.89 5.75 1.15
CA TRP A 759 -2.33 4.46 0.62
C TRP A 759 -1.23 3.40 0.60
N ALA A 760 0.05 3.80 0.62
CA ALA A 760 1.17 2.87 0.71
C ALA A 760 1.22 2.15 2.07
N ASP A 761 0.68 2.75 3.13
CA ASP A 761 0.54 2.10 4.44
C ASP A 761 -0.57 1.05 4.45
N TRP A 762 -1.68 1.34 3.76
CA TRP A 762 -2.82 0.43 3.67
C TRP A 762 -2.49 -0.86 2.90
N TRP A 763 -1.80 -0.75 1.76
CA TRP A 763 -1.47 -1.90 0.89
C TRP A 763 -0.23 -2.68 1.33
N GLN A 764 -0.13 -2.95 2.63
CA GLN A 764 0.91 -3.78 3.23
C GLN A 764 0.35 -5.08 3.79
N GLU A 765 1.18 -6.12 3.79
CA GLU A 765 0.82 -7.41 4.37
C GLU A 765 0.57 -7.25 5.88
N GLY A 766 -0.53 -7.80 6.38
CA GLY A 766 -0.94 -7.64 7.78
C GLY A 766 -1.68 -6.33 8.10
N VAL A 767 -1.70 -5.36 7.17
CA VAL A 767 -2.49 -4.12 7.30
C VAL A 767 -3.78 -4.22 6.50
N PHE A 768 -3.68 -4.50 5.20
CA PHE A 768 -4.84 -4.66 4.33
C PHE A 768 -5.71 -5.83 4.78
N ILE A 769 -7.01 -5.59 4.97
CA ILE A 769 -7.95 -6.61 5.43
C ILE A 769 -8.41 -7.45 4.23
N LYS A 770 -8.06 -8.73 4.21
CA LYS A 770 -8.40 -9.69 3.15
C LYS A 770 -9.64 -10.55 3.46
N GLY A 771 -10.07 -10.53 4.72
CA GLY A 771 -11.26 -11.24 5.18
C GLY A 771 -12.53 -10.42 4.97
N ASP A 772 -13.67 -11.02 5.25
CA ASP A 772 -14.97 -10.35 5.22
C ASP A 772 -15.15 -9.45 6.45
N LEU A 773 -15.20 -8.12 6.23
CA LEU A 773 -15.20 -7.13 7.31
C LEU A 773 -16.44 -7.17 8.21
N ASN A 774 -17.53 -7.84 7.83
CA ASN A 774 -18.71 -7.96 8.69
C ASN A 774 -18.65 -9.18 9.62
N PHE A 775 -17.69 -10.08 9.43
CA PHE A 775 -17.44 -11.22 10.32
C PHE A 775 -16.15 -11.08 11.13
N LEU A 776 -15.45 -9.96 10.98
CA LEU A 776 -14.28 -9.62 11.77
C LEU A 776 -14.68 -8.65 12.89
N ASP A 777 -14.04 -8.81 14.04
CA ASP A 777 -14.12 -7.83 15.14
C ASP A 777 -13.24 -6.63 14.79
N THR A 778 -13.70 -5.84 13.81
CA THR A 778 -13.03 -4.62 13.33
C THR A 778 -13.55 -3.40 14.08
N GLU A 779 -12.67 -2.41 14.25
CA GLU A 779 -12.98 -1.10 14.85
C GLU A 779 -14.23 -0.42 14.24
N PRO A 780 -14.88 0.52 14.96
CA PRO A 780 -16.09 1.23 14.52
C PRO A 780 -15.94 1.99 13.20
N SER A 781 -17.07 2.47 12.66
CA SER A 781 -17.20 3.28 11.43
C SER A 781 -16.32 4.52 11.33
N ASN A 782 -15.68 4.92 12.43
CA ASN A 782 -14.87 6.14 12.50
C ASN A 782 -13.46 5.79 13.06
N GLY A 783 -13.09 4.51 13.02
CA GLY A 783 -11.77 4.04 13.42
C GLY A 783 -10.68 4.54 12.47
N PRO A 784 -9.39 4.46 12.86
CA PRO A 784 -8.27 5.01 12.10
C PRO A 784 -8.08 4.38 10.70
N ARG A 785 -8.74 3.24 10.43
CA ARG A 785 -8.70 2.56 9.12
C ARG A 785 -9.85 2.93 8.20
N TYR A 786 -10.94 3.47 8.73
CA TYR A 786 -12.14 3.78 7.94
C TYR A 786 -11.87 4.65 6.71
N PRO A 787 -10.96 5.66 6.75
CA PRO A 787 -10.62 6.41 5.55
C PRO A 787 -10.14 5.54 4.38
N TYR A 788 -9.50 4.40 4.63
CA TYR A 788 -9.09 3.44 3.59
C TYR A 788 -10.19 2.43 3.23
N GLU A 789 -11.03 2.09 4.20
CA GLU A 789 -12.11 1.11 4.03
C GLU A 789 -13.33 1.72 3.35
N HIS A 790 -13.50 3.03 3.36
CA HIS A 790 -14.65 3.67 2.71
C HIS A 790 -14.65 3.44 1.19
N GLY A 791 -15.74 2.94 0.63
CA GLY A 791 -15.81 2.45 -0.76
C GLY A 791 -15.32 3.46 -1.80
N VAL A 792 -15.84 4.70 -1.74
CA VAL A 792 -15.44 5.78 -2.65
C VAL A 792 -13.96 6.14 -2.47
N ASN A 793 -13.46 6.10 -1.22
CA ASN A 793 -12.05 6.39 -0.95
C ASN A 793 -11.17 5.31 -1.55
N ALA A 794 -11.54 4.04 -1.40
CA ALA A 794 -10.84 2.93 -2.02
C ALA A 794 -10.82 3.08 -3.55
N GLY A 795 -11.95 3.38 -4.19
CA GLY A 795 -12.05 3.62 -5.63
C GLY A 795 -11.19 4.79 -6.12
N GLN A 796 -11.23 5.94 -5.44
CA GLN A 796 -10.37 7.10 -5.74
C GLN A 796 -8.90 6.85 -5.40
N GLY A 797 -8.64 6.05 -4.37
CA GLY A 797 -7.33 5.75 -3.80
C GLY A 797 -6.47 4.91 -4.73
N LEU A 798 -7.07 4.06 -5.58
CA LEU A 798 -6.35 3.21 -6.53
C LEU A 798 -5.30 3.98 -7.36
N LYS A 799 -5.58 5.23 -7.75
CA LYS A 799 -4.63 6.07 -8.52
C LYS A 799 -3.62 6.85 -7.69
N ALA A 800 -3.79 6.92 -6.37
CA ALA A 800 -3.08 7.88 -5.51
C ALA A 800 -1.56 7.78 -5.62
N LEU A 801 -1.02 6.56 -5.50
CA LEU A 801 0.42 6.34 -5.53
C LEU A 801 1.03 6.57 -6.91
N ALA A 802 0.28 6.37 -8.00
CA ALA A 802 0.72 6.74 -9.35
C ALA A 802 0.76 8.26 -9.53
N VAL A 803 -0.20 9.00 -8.97
CA VAL A 803 -0.18 10.47 -8.93
C VAL A 803 1.02 10.97 -8.13
N PHE A 804 1.29 10.39 -6.95
CA PHE A 804 2.44 10.76 -6.11
C PHE A 804 3.75 10.46 -6.83
N ARG A 805 3.85 9.30 -7.49
CA ARG A 805 5.04 8.91 -8.25
C ARG A 805 5.41 9.92 -9.33
N ARG A 806 4.42 10.54 -10.01
CA ARG A 806 4.72 11.55 -11.05
C ARG A 806 5.56 12.72 -10.53
N PHE A 807 5.36 13.11 -9.27
CA PHE A 807 6.10 14.19 -8.63
C PHE A 807 7.32 13.71 -7.84
N THR A 808 7.20 12.57 -7.14
CA THR A 808 8.25 12.05 -6.25
C THR A 808 9.31 11.20 -6.96
N HIS A 809 9.03 10.74 -8.17
CA HIS A 809 9.86 9.78 -8.93
C HIS A 809 10.15 8.48 -8.16
N ASN A 810 9.34 8.13 -7.15
CA ASN A 810 9.54 6.93 -6.36
C ASN A 810 8.92 5.70 -7.05
N ASP A 811 9.76 4.93 -7.75
CA ASP A 811 9.35 3.73 -8.49
C ASP A 811 8.82 2.60 -7.61
N SER A 812 9.14 2.57 -6.30
CA SER A 812 8.58 1.55 -5.39
C SER A 812 7.06 1.64 -5.27
N LEU A 813 6.48 2.81 -5.56
CA LEU A 813 5.04 3.05 -5.54
C LEU A 813 4.28 2.27 -6.62
N VAL A 814 4.94 1.88 -7.72
CA VAL A 814 4.31 1.10 -8.81
C VAL A 814 3.89 -0.28 -8.31
N GLU A 815 4.81 -1.01 -7.68
CA GLU A 815 4.54 -2.35 -7.14
C GLU A 815 3.49 -2.35 -6.03
N ILE A 816 3.48 -1.29 -5.22
CA ILE A 816 2.46 -1.12 -4.18
C ILE A 816 1.09 -0.83 -4.81
N THR A 817 1.05 -0.04 -5.88
CA THR A 817 -0.19 0.23 -6.64
C THR A 817 -0.75 -1.05 -7.26
N HIS A 818 0.08 -1.85 -7.95
CA HIS A 818 -0.33 -3.13 -8.51
C HIS A 818 -0.94 -4.05 -7.46
N ARG A 819 -0.24 -4.22 -6.33
CA ARG A 819 -0.73 -5.00 -5.20
C ARG A 819 -2.04 -4.45 -4.65
N GLY A 820 -2.17 -3.13 -4.55
CA GLY A 820 -3.36 -2.45 -4.04
C GLY A 820 -4.59 -2.72 -4.89
N VAL A 821 -4.46 -2.58 -6.21
CA VAL A 821 -5.53 -2.94 -7.15
C VAL A 821 -5.85 -4.44 -7.05
N ASP A 822 -4.84 -5.31 -7.14
CA ASP A 822 -5.03 -6.75 -7.09
C ASP A 822 -5.76 -7.20 -5.82
N TRP A 823 -5.35 -6.69 -4.66
CA TRP A 823 -5.97 -7.06 -3.39
C TRP A 823 -7.38 -6.51 -3.26
N THR A 824 -7.61 -5.27 -3.65
CA THR A 824 -8.95 -4.66 -3.60
C THR A 824 -9.93 -5.44 -4.47
N PHE A 825 -9.56 -5.77 -5.71
CA PHE A 825 -10.43 -6.54 -6.59
C PHE A 825 -10.56 -8.01 -6.18
N LYS A 826 -9.49 -8.62 -5.65
CA LYS A 826 -9.53 -10.02 -5.24
C LYS A 826 -10.41 -10.26 -4.01
N TYR A 827 -10.37 -9.37 -3.02
CA TYR A 827 -11.01 -9.60 -1.72
C TYR A 827 -12.32 -8.84 -1.54
N HIS A 828 -12.54 -7.76 -2.30
CA HIS A 828 -13.66 -6.84 -2.10
C HIS A 828 -14.34 -6.41 -3.40
N SER A 829 -14.39 -7.25 -4.44
CA SER A 829 -15.12 -6.93 -5.67
C SER A 829 -16.04 -8.03 -6.18
N ALA A 830 -17.06 -7.61 -6.93
CA ALA A 830 -18.04 -8.46 -7.55
C ALA A 830 -17.66 -8.86 -8.99
N ALA A 831 -18.40 -9.83 -9.56
CA ALA A 831 -18.19 -10.25 -10.94
C ALA A 831 -18.44 -9.14 -11.99
N HIS A 832 -19.28 -8.15 -11.66
CA HIS A 832 -19.50 -6.97 -12.50
C HIS A 832 -18.40 -5.91 -12.36
N GLY A 833 -17.33 -6.19 -11.60
CA GLY A 833 -16.17 -5.32 -11.39
C GLY A 833 -16.36 -4.25 -10.32
N GLY A 834 -17.57 -4.05 -9.80
CA GLY A 834 -17.82 -3.08 -8.73
C GLY A 834 -17.18 -3.54 -7.42
N LEU A 835 -16.56 -2.61 -6.69
CA LEU A 835 -16.10 -2.88 -5.33
C LEU A 835 -17.32 -3.08 -4.43
N LEU A 836 -17.32 -4.16 -3.65
CA LEU A 836 -18.34 -4.46 -2.66
C LEU A 836 -18.08 -3.61 -1.43
N ALA A 837 -18.71 -2.44 -1.44
CA ALA A 837 -18.69 -1.48 -0.37
C ALA A 837 -20.06 -0.83 -0.25
N ASP A 838 -20.76 -1.13 0.83
CA ASP A 838 -21.96 -0.43 1.27
C ASP A 838 -21.55 0.66 2.27
N GLU A 839 -20.86 1.69 1.73
CA GLU A 839 -20.00 2.69 2.41
C GLU A 839 -18.69 2.14 2.98
N ARG A 840 -18.59 0.85 3.30
CA ARG A 840 -17.36 0.22 3.80
C ARG A 840 -17.03 -1.02 2.98
N LEU A 841 -15.77 -1.18 2.57
CA LEU A 841 -15.27 -2.41 1.95
C LEU A 841 -15.73 -3.60 2.78
N ALA A 842 -16.31 -4.60 2.13
CA ALA A 842 -16.99 -5.69 2.82
C ALA A 842 -16.22 -7.00 2.65
N GLY A 843 -16.73 -7.89 1.82
CA GLY A 843 -16.10 -9.15 1.44
C GLY A 843 -16.67 -9.59 0.11
N LEU A 844 -16.64 -10.89 -0.17
CA LEU A 844 -17.13 -11.44 -1.44
C LEU A 844 -18.56 -11.98 -1.38
N ALA A 845 -19.29 -11.74 -0.29
CA ALA A 845 -20.64 -12.26 -0.15
C ALA A 845 -21.60 -11.59 -1.16
N PRO A 846 -22.53 -12.35 -1.77
CA PRO A 846 -23.37 -11.87 -2.86
C PRO A 846 -24.47 -10.89 -2.42
N PHE A 847 -24.68 -10.76 -1.11
CA PHE A 847 -25.65 -9.84 -0.53
C PHE A 847 -25.07 -8.46 -0.22
N TYR A 848 -23.76 -8.24 -0.39
CA TYR A 848 -23.17 -6.91 -0.24
C TYR A 848 -23.52 -5.99 -1.40
N GLY A 849 -23.61 -4.70 -1.07
CA GLY A 849 -23.83 -3.65 -2.04
C GLY A 849 -22.54 -3.15 -2.67
N SER A 850 -22.61 -2.70 -3.92
CA SER A 850 -21.59 -1.89 -4.57
C SER A 850 -22.14 -0.50 -4.81
N GLU A 851 -21.62 0.49 -4.10
CA GLU A 851 -22.08 1.88 -4.19
C GLU A 851 -21.81 2.51 -5.57
N THR A 852 -22.76 3.28 -6.11
CA THR A 852 -22.61 3.93 -7.43
C THR A 852 -21.43 4.90 -7.52
N CYS A 853 -21.17 5.73 -6.49
CA CYS A 853 -19.99 6.61 -6.44
C CYS A 853 -18.70 5.80 -6.60
N THR A 854 -18.63 4.67 -5.89
CA THR A 854 -17.48 3.78 -5.94
C THR A 854 -17.25 3.27 -7.37
N LEU A 855 -18.30 2.99 -8.14
CA LEU A 855 -18.15 2.59 -9.55
C LEU A 855 -17.50 3.69 -10.41
N VAL A 856 -18.04 4.91 -10.37
CA VAL A 856 -17.60 5.99 -11.27
C VAL A 856 -16.19 6.48 -10.93
N GLU A 857 -15.83 6.51 -9.64
CA GLU A 857 -14.48 6.84 -9.21
C GLU A 857 -13.47 5.74 -9.57
N THR A 858 -13.86 4.47 -9.46
CA THR A 858 -13.02 3.34 -9.84
C THR A 858 -12.73 3.33 -11.35
N ILE A 859 -13.74 3.61 -12.19
CA ILE A 859 -13.55 3.74 -13.65
C ILE A 859 -12.49 4.80 -13.95
N TYR A 860 -12.59 5.98 -13.34
CA TYR A 860 -11.64 7.07 -13.57
C TYR A 860 -10.24 6.71 -13.08
N SER A 861 -10.11 6.16 -11.87
CA SER A 861 -8.82 5.75 -11.31
C SER A 861 -8.11 4.70 -12.15
N LEU A 862 -8.83 3.67 -12.62
CA LEU A 862 -8.25 2.64 -13.48
C LEU A 862 -7.83 3.19 -14.85
N SER A 863 -8.62 4.11 -15.41
CA SER A 863 -8.26 4.80 -16.66
C SER A 863 -6.97 5.61 -16.51
N TYR A 864 -6.84 6.34 -15.39
CA TYR A 864 -5.63 7.09 -15.04
C TYR A 864 -4.42 6.18 -14.81
N LEU A 865 -4.61 5.04 -14.15
CA LEU A 865 -3.56 4.05 -13.96
C LEU A 865 -3.06 3.47 -15.29
N TYR A 866 -3.96 3.20 -16.25
CA TYR A 866 -3.52 2.77 -17.57
C TYR A 866 -2.73 3.86 -18.31
N GLN A 867 -3.12 5.13 -18.17
CA GLN A 867 -2.38 6.25 -18.75
C GLN A 867 -0.97 6.44 -18.16
N THR A 868 -0.80 6.16 -16.87
CA THR A 868 0.46 6.43 -16.15
C THR A 868 1.39 5.21 -16.06
N LEU A 869 0.83 4.01 -15.96
CA LEU A 869 1.58 2.76 -15.78
C LEU A 869 1.53 1.85 -17.01
N GLY A 870 0.61 2.10 -17.95
CA GLY A 870 0.52 1.34 -19.18
C GLY A 870 -0.01 -0.08 -18.98
N THR A 871 -0.48 -0.49 -17.80
CA THR A 871 -0.93 -1.88 -17.58
C THR A 871 -2.31 -2.15 -18.17
N ASN A 872 -2.38 -3.07 -19.14
CA ASN A 872 -3.61 -3.38 -19.89
C ASN A 872 -4.80 -3.83 -19.01
N ASP A 873 -4.53 -4.56 -17.93
CA ASP A 873 -5.56 -5.12 -17.04
C ASP A 873 -6.45 -4.02 -16.41
N TYR A 874 -5.91 -2.82 -16.21
CA TYR A 874 -6.70 -1.70 -15.67
C TYR A 874 -7.77 -1.23 -16.66
N ALA A 875 -7.50 -1.27 -17.97
CA ALA A 875 -8.50 -0.98 -18.99
C ALA A 875 -9.62 -2.04 -19.00
N ASP A 876 -9.26 -3.32 -18.86
CA ASP A 876 -10.25 -4.41 -18.78
C ASP A 876 -11.16 -4.28 -17.56
N LEU A 877 -10.61 -3.85 -16.41
CA LEU A 877 -11.40 -3.55 -15.21
C LEU A 877 -12.30 -2.31 -15.42
N ALA A 878 -11.78 -1.24 -16.01
CA ALA A 878 -12.56 -0.03 -16.28
C ALA A 878 -13.76 -0.32 -17.22
N GLU A 879 -13.51 -1.04 -18.32
CA GLU A 879 -14.55 -1.49 -19.25
C GLU A 879 -15.54 -2.45 -18.59
N THR A 880 -15.07 -3.36 -17.74
CA THR A 880 -15.96 -4.27 -16.99
C THR A 880 -16.95 -3.49 -16.14
N ILE A 881 -16.52 -2.46 -15.43
CA ILE A 881 -17.42 -1.66 -14.59
C ILE A 881 -18.36 -0.81 -15.46
N ALA A 882 -17.81 -0.15 -16.49
CA ALA A 882 -18.56 0.75 -17.37
C ALA A 882 -19.66 0.05 -18.19
N PHE A 883 -19.47 -1.21 -18.56
CA PHE A 883 -20.42 -1.95 -19.40
C PHE A 883 -21.32 -2.92 -18.64
N ASN A 884 -21.09 -3.12 -17.34
CA ASN A 884 -21.87 -4.05 -16.52
C ASN A 884 -22.47 -3.38 -15.29
N ALA A 885 -21.64 -3.01 -14.31
CA ALA A 885 -22.10 -2.50 -13.03
C ALA A 885 -22.84 -1.16 -13.17
N LEU A 886 -22.25 -0.22 -13.91
CA LEU A 886 -22.79 1.14 -14.05
C LEU A 886 -24.17 1.15 -14.72
N PRO A 887 -24.37 0.58 -15.93
CA PRO A 887 -25.69 0.58 -16.56
C PRO A 887 -26.73 -0.22 -15.76
N ALA A 888 -26.34 -1.28 -15.06
CA ALA A 888 -27.27 -2.06 -14.23
C ALA A 888 -27.82 -1.27 -13.03
N GLN A 889 -27.08 -0.29 -12.52
CA GLN A 889 -27.50 0.58 -11.41
C GLN A 889 -28.27 1.82 -11.87
N MET A 890 -28.47 2.01 -13.18
CA MET A 890 -29.27 3.11 -13.73
C MET A 890 -30.65 2.62 -14.15
N SER A 891 -31.68 3.45 -13.91
CA SER A 891 -32.98 3.25 -14.54
C SER A 891 -32.86 3.41 -16.07
N PRO A 892 -33.69 2.73 -16.88
CA PRO A 892 -33.57 2.80 -18.34
C PRO A 892 -33.65 4.21 -18.93
N ASN A 893 -34.38 5.12 -18.27
CA ASN A 893 -34.54 6.51 -18.67
C ASN A 893 -33.56 7.47 -17.98
N TRP A 894 -32.62 6.97 -17.17
CA TRP A 894 -31.61 7.76 -16.46
C TRP A 894 -32.16 8.82 -15.47
N TRP A 895 -33.41 8.68 -15.03
CA TRP A 895 -34.03 9.58 -14.03
C TRP A 895 -33.89 9.09 -12.58
N GLY A 896 -33.46 7.85 -12.39
CA GLY A 896 -33.16 7.27 -11.09
C GLY A 896 -31.96 6.32 -11.16
N ARG A 897 -31.31 6.16 -10.02
CA ARG A 897 -30.15 5.28 -9.84
C ARG A 897 -30.26 4.53 -8.51
N GLN A 898 -29.62 3.37 -8.40
CA GLN A 898 -29.49 2.68 -7.12
C GLN A 898 -28.44 3.37 -6.24
N TYR A 899 -28.55 3.28 -4.92
CA TYR A 899 -27.43 3.65 -4.06
C TYR A 899 -26.36 2.58 -4.07
N VAL A 900 -26.79 1.35 -3.82
CA VAL A 900 -25.98 0.15 -4.00
C VAL A 900 -26.70 -0.81 -4.93
N GLY A 901 -25.95 -1.41 -5.85
CA GLY A 901 -26.39 -2.60 -6.59
C GLY A 901 -25.69 -3.84 -6.06
N GLN A 902 -26.38 -4.97 -6.04
CA GLN A 902 -25.84 -6.24 -5.53
C GLN A 902 -25.40 -7.17 -6.67
N PRO A 903 -24.38 -8.04 -6.46
CA PRO A 903 -23.94 -9.03 -7.45
C PRO A 903 -25.04 -9.97 -7.93
N ASN A 904 -25.95 -10.32 -7.04
CA ASN A 904 -27.09 -11.18 -7.33
C ASN A 904 -28.37 -10.53 -6.77
N GLN A 905 -29.04 -9.77 -7.62
CA GLN A 905 -30.18 -8.94 -7.23
C GLN A 905 -31.41 -9.34 -8.04
N GLY A 906 -32.34 -10.07 -7.42
CA GLY A 906 -33.56 -10.50 -8.12
C GLY A 906 -34.72 -9.51 -8.05
N PHE A 907 -34.63 -8.48 -7.21
CA PHE A 907 -35.65 -7.43 -7.07
C PHE A 907 -34.99 -6.12 -6.64
N SER A 908 -35.72 -5.02 -6.80
CA SER A 908 -35.35 -3.67 -6.37
C SER A 908 -36.53 -3.09 -5.59
N THR A 909 -36.63 -3.42 -4.30
CA THR A 909 -37.70 -2.96 -3.40
C THR A 909 -37.10 -2.52 -2.06
N GLU A 910 -37.87 -1.77 -1.28
CA GLU A 910 -37.53 -1.49 0.11
C GLU A 910 -37.40 -2.81 0.89
N LEU A 911 -36.27 -2.96 1.58
CA LEU A 911 -35.90 -4.20 2.27
C LEU A 911 -36.62 -4.32 3.62
N SER A 912 -36.98 -5.55 3.99
CA SER A 912 -37.59 -5.83 5.30
C SER A 912 -36.60 -5.80 6.47
N GLN A 913 -35.31 -5.98 6.18
CA GLN A 913 -34.20 -5.96 7.12
C GLN A 913 -32.96 -5.45 6.39
N ASN A 914 -32.03 -4.87 7.13
CA ASN A 914 -30.83 -4.29 6.53
C ASN A 914 -29.65 -5.28 6.51
N PRO A 915 -29.18 -5.71 5.33
CA PRO A 915 -27.97 -6.51 5.19
C PRO A 915 -26.69 -5.66 5.12
N PHE A 916 -26.83 -4.35 4.93
CA PHE A 916 -25.74 -3.43 4.65
C PHE A 916 -25.13 -2.84 5.92
N TYR A 917 -23.93 -2.28 5.80
CA TYR A 917 -23.23 -1.66 6.93
C TYR A 917 -23.99 -0.44 7.49
N ASN A 918 -24.17 0.61 6.69
CA ASN A 918 -24.88 1.85 7.06
C ASN A 918 -25.70 2.43 5.90
N VAL A 919 -25.94 1.65 4.85
CA VAL A 919 -26.87 2.00 3.76
C VAL A 919 -28.30 1.64 4.17
N ARG A 920 -29.28 2.49 3.86
CA ARG A 920 -30.69 2.26 4.22
C ARG A 920 -31.35 1.10 3.47
N GLU A 921 -32.47 0.62 3.99
CA GLU A 921 -33.32 -0.41 3.38
C GLU A 921 -33.86 -0.01 1.99
N SER A 922 -33.96 1.28 1.72
CA SER A 922 -34.31 1.86 0.42
C SER A 922 -33.14 1.92 -0.56
N GLY A 923 -31.91 1.61 -0.14
CA GLY A 923 -30.68 1.85 -0.90
C GLY A 923 -30.58 1.10 -2.24
N ILE A 924 -31.38 0.05 -2.44
CA ILE A 924 -31.45 -0.69 -3.71
C ILE A 924 -32.54 -0.18 -4.65
N LEU A 925 -33.30 0.87 -4.32
CA LEU A 925 -34.30 1.45 -5.23
C LEU A 925 -33.62 2.28 -6.32
N TYR A 926 -34.12 2.23 -7.55
CA TYR A 926 -33.77 3.25 -8.55
C TYR A 926 -34.46 4.55 -8.16
N SER A 927 -33.70 5.52 -7.66
CA SER A 927 -34.20 6.69 -6.95
C SER A 927 -33.46 7.96 -7.33
N VAL A 928 -34.03 9.11 -6.96
CA VAL A 928 -33.31 10.38 -6.95
C VAL A 928 -32.36 10.45 -5.76
N GLU A 929 -32.85 10.10 -4.56
CA GLU A 929 -32.10 10.20 -3.30
C GLU A 929 -32.61 9.20 -2.26
N ALA A 930 -32.50 7.88 -2.52
CA ALA A 930 -32.91 6.85 -1.55
C ALA A 930 -31.99 6.71 -0.34
N ASN A 931 -30.78 7.29 -0.39
CA ASN A 931 -29.79 7.31 0.68
C ASN A 931 -28.93 8.58 0.53
N TYR A 932 -27.65 8.60 0.93
CA TYR A 932 -26.84 9.82 0.89
C TYR A 932 -26.84 10.53 -0.50
N PRO A 933 -26.86 11.88 -0.52
CA PRO A 933 -26.86 12.70 -1.74
C PRO A 933 -25.64 12.54 -2.66
N CYS A 934 -24.52 12.02 -2.14
CA CYS A 934 -23.23 11.99 -2.83
C CYS A 934 -23.30 11.37 -4.23
N CYS A 935 -23.90 10.19 -4.35
CA CYS A 935 -24.03 9.49 -5.62
C CYS A 935 -25.00 10.19 -6.59
N THR A 936 -25.96 10.99 -6.09
CA THR A 936 -26.86 11.76 -6.96
C THR A 936 -26.05 12.78 -7.73
N VAL A 937 -25.21 13.57 -7.06
CA VAL A 937 -24.34 14.55 -7.75
C VAL A 937 -23.11 13.93 -8.42
N ASN A 938 -22.68 12.74 -8.01
CA ASN A 938 -21.44 12.14 -8.48
C ASN A 938 -21.60 11.17 -9.67
N HIS A 939 -22.73 10.47 -9.79
CA HIS A 939 -22.97 9.54 -10.90
C HIS A 939 -22.80 10.13 -12.33
N PRO A 940 -23.03 11.44 -12.60
CA PRO A 940 -22.94 11.99 -13.95
C PRO A 940 -21.55 11.80 -14.58
N GLN A 941 -20.49 11.64 -13.79
CA GLN A 941 -19.13 11.59 -14.34
C GLN A 941 -18.76 10.25 -15.00
N GLY A 942 -19.47 9.15 -14.72
CA GLY A 942 -19.04 7.78 -15.07
C GLY A 942 -18.71 7.57 -16.55
N LEU A 943 -19.74 7.60 -17.41
CA LEU A 943 -19.55 7.43 -18.86
C LEU A 943 -18.86 8.63 -19.55
N PRO A 944 -19.11 9.90 -19.17
CA PRO A 944 -18.39 11.03 -19.75
C PRO A 944 -16.88 10.97 -19.54
N LYS A 945 -16.41 10.60 -18.34
CA LYS A 945 -14.98 10.45 -18.07
C LYS A 945 -14.40 9.17 -18.66
N PHE A 946 -15.18 8.09 -18.76
CA PHE A 946 -14.77 6.93 -19.55
C PHE A 946 -14.50 7.32 -21.01
N LEU A 947 -15.41 8.09 -21.64
CA LEU A 947 -15.25 8.58 -23.00
C LEU A 947 -14.04 9.50 -23.15
N SER A 948 -13.86 10.48 -22.26
CA SER A 948 -12.74 11.44 -22.36
C SER A 948 -11.37 10.77 -22.21
N ASN A 949 -11.32 9.57 -21.60
CA ASN A 949 -10.12 8.75 -21.46
C ASN A 949 -10.06 7.58 -22.46
N SER A 950 -10.97 7.51 -23.44
CA SER A 950 -11.01 6.39 -24.42
C SER A 950 -9.89 6.45 -25.46
N PHE A 951 -9.45 7.65 -25.82
CA PHE A 951 -8.27 7.87 -26.66
C PHE A 951 -7.19 8.62 -25.90
N ALA A 952 -5.93 8.35 -26.24
CA ALA A 952 -4.77 9.04 -25.69
C ALA A 952 -3.69 9.21 -26.75
N ARG A 953 -2.75 10.12 -26.51
CA ARG A 953 -1.54 10.24 -27.34
C ARG A 953 -0.49 9.23 -26.87
N VAL A 954 0.21 8.65 -27.84
CA VAL A 954 1.45 7.91 -27.61
C VAL A 954 2.58 8.79 -28.16
N GLY A 955 3.36 9.39 -27.25
CA GLY A 955 4.30 10.45 -27.63
C GLY A 955 3.61 11.67 -28.27
N ASP A 956 4.26 12.25 -29.30
CA ASP A 956 3.78 13.48 -29.96
C ASP A 956 3.04 13.25 -31.27
N ASN A 957 3.22 12.09 -31.90
CA ASN A 957 2.79 11.81 -33.27
C ASN A 957 1.87 10.61 -33.44
N GLU A 958 1.47 9.94 -32.36
CA GLU A 958 0.70 8.70 -32.42
C GLU A 958 -0.50 8.76 -31.47
N ILE A 959 -1.51 7.94 -31.76
CA ILE A 959 -2.78 7.90 -31.00
C ILE A 959 -3.07 6.47 -30.60
N ALA A 960 -3.55 6.24 -29.39
CA ALA A 960 -4.12 4.98 -28.92
C ALA A 960 -5.64 5.08 -28.73
N HIS A 961 -6.39 4.09 -29.19
CA HIS A 961 -7.75 3.81 -28.71
C HIS A 961 -7.61 2.82 -27.55
N MET A 962 -7.57 3.35 -26.32
CA MET A 962 -7.19 2.64 -25.10
C MET A 962 -8.39 2.13 -24.29
N LEU A 963 -9.57 2.75 -24.36
CA LEU A 963 -10.82 2.17 -23.84
C LEU A 963 -11.78 2.01 -25.01
N LEU A 964 -12.04 0.78 -25.42
CA LEU A 964 -12.73 0.47 -26.67
C LEU A 964 -14.20 0.89 -26.61
N SER A 965 -14.61 1.76 -27.52
CA SER A 965 -15.98 2.28 -27.56
C SER A 965 -16.35 2.88 -28.93
N PRO A 966 -17.65 3.07 -29.23
CA PRO A 966 -18.07 3.83 -30.40
C PRO A 966 -17.82 5.33 -30.16
N ALA A 967 -16.82 5.88 -30.83
CA ALA A 967 -16.40 7.27 -30.65
C ALA A 967 -15.66 7.83 -31.87
N ASN A 968 -15.70 9.16 -31.99
CA ASN A 968 -14.95 9.94 -32.96
C ASN A 968 -13.91 10.80 -32.24
N LEU A 969 -12.67 10.77 -32.69
CA LEU A 969 -11.61 11.68 -32.29
C LEU A 969 -11.33 12.68 -33.41
N SER A 970 -11.16 13.95 -33.05
CA SER A 970 -10.57 14.97 -33.91
C SER A 970 -9.53 15.76 -33.10
N THR A 971 -8.27 15.72 -33.52
CA THR A 971 -7.18 16.43 -32.83
C THR A 971 -6.03 16.78 -33.77
N THR A 972 -5.03 17.47 -33.25
CA THR A 972 -3.79 17.82 -33.96
C THR A 972 -2.61 17.15 -33.27
N ILE A 973 -1.89 16.29 -33.99
CA ILE A 973 -0.60 15.73 -33.57
C ILE A 973 0.54 16.60 -34.13
N ALA A 974 1.77 16.44 -33.66
CA ALA A 974 2.86 17.32 -34.09
C ALA A 974 3.11 17.27 -35.62
N SER A 975 2.73 16.17 -36.27
CA SER A 975 2.82 15.98 -37.72
C SER A 975 1.60 16.50 -38.52
N GLY A 976 0.53 16.96 -37.87
CA GLY A 976 -0.65 17.52 -38.54
C GLY A 976 -1.98 17.09 -37.93
N LYS A 977 -3.08 17.35 -38.64
CA LYS A 977 -4.43 16.99 -38.17
C LYS A 977 -4.66 15.50 -38.33
N ILE A 978 -5.34 14.91 -37.35
CA ILE A 978 -5.83 13.52 -37.40
C ILE A 978 -7.29 13.46 -36.95
N THR A 979 -8.09 12.69 -37.68
CA THR A 979 -9.46 12.32 -37.30
C THR A 979 -9.61 10.82 -37.34
N ILE A 980 -10.25 10.24 -36.33
CA ILE A 980 -10.51 8.81 -36.23
C ILE A 980 -11.99 8.64 -35.93
N ALA A 981 -12.70 7.90 -36.77
CA ALA A 981 -14.07 7.49 -36.50
C ALA A 981 -14.10 5.98 -36.24
N CYS A 982 -14.51 5.57 -35.04
CA CYS A 982 -14.71 4.17 -34.68
C CYS A 982 -16.21 3.84 -34.65
N GLN A 983 -16.67 3.13 -35.68
CA GLN A 983 -18.04 2.62 -35.78
C GLN A 983 -18.07 1.19 -35.24
N THR A 984 -18.84 0.97 -34.19
CA THR A 984 -18.95 -0.35 -33.56
C THR A 984 -20.19 -0.45 -32.69
N HIS A 985 -20.68 -1.68 -32.49
CA HIS A 985 -21.62 -2.01 -31.42
C HIS A 985 -20.93 -2.59 -30.18
N PHE A 986 -19.60 -2.58 -30.12
CA PHE A 986 -18.85 -3.00 -28.92
C PHE A 986 -19.40 -2.28 -27.67
N PRO A 987 -19.69 -3.02 -26.58
CA PRO A 987 -19.32 -4.41 -26.30
C PRO A 987 -20.30 -5.50 -26.79
N PHE A 988 -21.39 -5.13 -27.47
CA PHE A 988 -22.39 -6.07 -27.99
C PHE A 988 -21.98 -6.73 -29.32
N SER A 989 -20.98 -6.18 -30.00
CA SER A 989 -20.32 -6.78 -31.16
C SER A 989 -18.80 -6.74 -30.94
N ASN A 990 -18.11 -7.69 -31.55
CA ASN A 990 -16.65 -7.79 -31.50
C ASN A 990 -15.95 -7.14 -32.70
N VAL A 991 -16.69 -6.46 -33.57
CA VAL A 991 -16.15 -5.80 -34.78
C VAL A 991 -16.11 -4.29 -34.58
N LEU A 992 -14.92 -3.71 -34.76
CA LEU A 992 -14.67 -2.28 -34.71
C LEU A 992 -14.17 -1.82 -36.08
N LYS A 993 -14.90 -0.91 -36.72
CA LYS A 993 -14.55 -0.36 -38.03
C LYS A 993 -14.01 1.06 -37.85
N TYR A 994 -12.77 1.29 -38.26
CA TYR A 994 -12.13 2.58 -38.17
C TYR A 994 -12.05 3.26 -39.54
N THR A 995 -12.38 4.54 -39.58
CA THR A 995 -11.97 5.44 -40.65
C THR A 995 -10.99 6.44 -40.06
N VAL A 996 -9.72 6.36 -40.46
CA VAL A 996 -8.66 7.27 -40.01
C VAL A 996 -8.29 8.20 -41.15
N ARG A 997 -8.31 9.51 -40.91
CA ARG A 997 -7.76 10.51 -41.83
C ARG A 997 -6.64 11.26 -41.13
N SER A 998 -5.46 11.28 -41.74
CA SER A 998 -4.28 11.96 -41.21
C SER A 998 -3.58 12.76 -42.29
N ASP A 999 -3.11 13.96 -41.96
CA ASP A 999 -2.35 14.80 -42.90
C ASP A 999 -0.95 14.22 -43.20
N SER A 1000 -0.40 13.46 -42.26
CA SER A 1000 0.93 12.86 -42.32
C SER A 1000 0.90 11.38 -41.96
N ALA A 1001 1.95 10.64 -42.31
CA ALA A 1001 2.13 9.27 -41.82
C ALA A 1001 2.22 9.26 -40.28
N THR A 1002 1.58 8.29 -39.65
CA THR A 1002 1.40 8.20 -38.19
C THR A 1002 1.14 6.75 -37.79
N THR A 1003 1.04 6.48 -36.48
CA THR A 1003 0.68 5.18 -35.93
C THR A 1003 -0.62 5.30 -35.13
N LEU A 1004 -1.55 4.39 -35.39
CA LEU A 1004 -2.71 4.15 -34.52
C LEU A 1004 -2.47 2.88 -33.72
N HIS A 1005 -2.54 2.99 -32.40
CA HIS A 1005 -2.49 1.89 -31.46
C HIS A 1005 -3.89 1.46 -31.09
N LEU A 1006 -4.19 0.17 -31.23
CA LEU A 1006 -5.46 -0.43 -30.83
C LEU A 1006 -5.22 -1.37 -29.67
N ARG A 1007 -5.95 -1.20 -28.57
CA ARG A 1007 -5.84 -2.10 -27.43
C ARG A 1007 -6.38 -3.49 -27.77
N VAL A 1008 -5.64 -4.51 -27.37
CA VAL A 1008 -6.06 -5.91 -27.37
C VAL A 1008 -6.42 -6.28 -25.92
N PRO A 1009 -7.71 -6.44 -25.60
CA PRO A 1009 -8.13 -6.85 -24.26
C PRO A 1009 -7.52 -8.19 -23.84
N ALA A 1010 -7.19 -8.38 -22.56
CA ALA A 1010 -6.51 -9.59 -22.10
C ALA A 1010 -7.38 -10.85 -22.28
N TRP A 1011 -8.70 -10.70 -22.27
CA TRP A 1011 -9.66 -11.77 -22.55
C TRP A 1011 -9.76 -12.16 -24.03
N SER A 1012 -9.19 -11.37 -24.95
CA SER A 1012 -9.21 -11.64 -26.39
C SER A 1012 -7.85 -12.18 -26.85
N PRO A 1013 -7.73 -13.47 -27.24
CA PRO A 1013 -6.44 -14.02 -27.64
C PRO A 1013 -5.87 -13.30 -28.87
N ALA A 1014 -4.61 -12.87 -28.80
CA ALA A 1014 -3.95 -12.16 -29.90
C ALA A 1014 -3.86 -13.00 -31.19
N SER A 1015 -3.78 -14.33 -31.06
CA SER A 1015 -3.71 -15.26 -32.20
C SER A 1015 -4.99 -15.33 -33.02
N SER A 1016 -6.16 -15.04 -32.41
CA SER A 1016 -7.47 -15.05 -33.07
C SER A 1016 -8.04 -13.65 -33.29
N THR A 1017 -7.56 -12.65 -32.53
CA THR A 1017 -7.88 -11.24 -32.76
C THR A 1017 -7.22 -10.78 -34.06
N THR A 1018 -7.99 -10.21 -34.98
CA THR A 1018 -7.48 -9.87 -36.31
C THR A 1018 -7.69 -8.41 -36.69
N ILE A 1019 -6.83 -7.92 -37.57
CA ILE A 1019 -6.94 -6.61 -38.20
C ILE A 1019 -6.80 -6.72 -39.71
N ALA A 1020 -7.71 -6.09 -40.45
CA ALA A 1020 -7.63 -5.90 -41.89
C ALA A 1020 -7.49 -4.40 -42.20
N ILE A 1021 -6.53 -4.06 -43.05
CA ILE A 1021 -6.22 -2.67 -43.44
C ILE A 1021 -6.61 -2.47 -44.90
N ASN A 1022 -7.48 -1.51 -45.18
CA ASN A 1022 -8.08 -1.27 -46.50
C ASN A 1022 -8.67 -2.59 -47.06
N SER A 1023 -8.26 -2.99 -48.26
CA SER A 1023 -8.71 -4.24 -48.90
C SER A 1023 -7.77 -5.44 -48.65
N SER A 1024 -6.88 -5.35 -47.65
CA SER A 1024 -5.99 -6.47 -47.31
C SER A 1024 -6.70 -7.58 -46.54
N SER A 1025 -6.18 -8.80 -46.62
CA SER A 1025 -6.65 -9.92 -45.80
C SER A 1025 -6.41 -9.64 -44.32
N ALA A 1026 -7.37 -10.01 -43.47
CA ALA A 1026 -7.23 -9.94 -42.03
C ALA A 1026 -6.00 -10.73 -41.53
N LYS A 1027 -5.24 -10.15 -40.61
CA LYS A 1027 -4.05 -10.76 -39.99
C LYS A 1027 -4.17 -10.76 -38.47
N PRO A 1028 -3.62 -11.76 -37.77
CA PRO A 1028 -3.53 -11.73 -36.31
C PRO A 1028 -2.77 -10.50 -35.81
N VAL A 1029 -3.19 -9.97 -34.66
CA VAL A 1029 -2.51 -8.87 -33.99
C VAL A 1029 -1.31 -9.34 -33.19
N SER A 1030 -0.38 -8.43 -32.92
CA SER A 1030 0.77 -8.63 -32.05
C SER A 1030 0.85 -7.43 -31.10
N PRO A 1031 0.11 -7.45 -29.98
CA PRO A 1031 0.16 -6.38 -29.00
C PRO A 1031 1.49 -6.38 -28.25
N ASP A 1032 1.90 -5.20 -27.79
CA ASP A 1032 2.95 -5.07 -26.78
C ASP A 1032 2.53 -5.78 -25.48
N PRO A 1033 3.39 -6.60 -24.86
CA PRO A 1033 3.01 -7.45 -23.75
C PRO A 1033 2.72 -6.68 -22.45
N ASP A 1034 3.27 -5.48 -22.28
CA ASP A 1034 3.07 -4.68 -21.07
C ASP A 1034 1.81 -3.81 -21.24
N THR A 1035 1.66 -3.18 -22.40
CA THR A 1035 0.59 -2.23 -22.69
C THR A 1035 -0.65 -2.80 -23.32
N GLY A 1036 -0.58 -3.99 -23.91
CA GLY A 1036 -1.68 -4.56 -24.69
C GLY A 1036 -1.97 -3.80 -25.98
N LEU A 1037 -1.16 -2.82 -26.36
CA LEU A 1037 -1.37 -2.00 -27.56
C LEU A 1037 -0.79 -2.65 -28.80
N HIS A 1038 -1.60 -2.79 -29.84
CA HIS A 1038 -1.17 -3.20 -31.16
C HIS A 1038 -0.98 -1.99 -32.08
N ALA A 1039 0.25 -1.74 -32.51
CA ALA A 1039 0.61 -0.62 -33.37
C ALA A 1039 0.27 -0.89 -34.85
N VAL A 1040 -0.39 0.08 -35.48
CA VAL A 1040 -0.76 0.05 -36.90
C VAL A 1040 -0.21 1.31 -37.58
N THR A 1041 0.79 1.14 -38.46
CA THR A 1041 1.34 2.26 -39.23
C THR A 1041 0.37 2.66 -40.35
N LEU A 1042 0.07 3.95 -40.41
CA LEU A 1042 -0.89 4.56 -41.33
C LEU A 1042 -0.16 5.54 -42.26
N PRO A 1043 -0.36 5.48 -43.59
CA PRO A 1043 0.09 6.53 -44.49
C PRO A 1043 -0.73 7.81 -44.30
N ALA A 1044 -0.23 8.93 -44.85
CA ALA A 1044 -1.03 10.14 -45.01
C ALA A 1044 -2.26 9.85 -45.90
N GLY A 1045 -3.37 10.55 -45.64
CA GLY A 1045 -4.64 10.36 -46.32
C GLY A 1045 -5.64 9.57 -45.48
N THR A 1046 -6.53 8.81 -46.15
CA THR A 1046 -7.58 8.02 -45.49
C THR A 1046 -7.19 6.54 -45.46
N THR A 1047 -7.27 5.92 -44.28
CA THR A 1047 -7.11 4.47 -44.08
C THR A 1047 -8.36 3.90 -43.43
N TYR A 1048 -8.80 2.74 -43.92
CA TYR A 1048 -9.91 1.98 -43.34
C TYR A 1048 -9.35 0.76 -42.59
N LEU A 1049 -9.84 0.50 -41.38
CA LEU A 1049 -9.45 -0.68 -40.61
C LEU A 1049 -10.71 -1.45 -40.19
N THR A 1050 -10.67 -2.77 -40.29
CA THR A 1050 -11.62 -3.65 -39.59
C THR A 1050 -10.84 -4.43 -38.55
N TYR A 1051 -11.14 -4.18 -37.28
CA TYR A 1051 -10.52 -4.81 -36.12
C TYR A 1051 -11.55 -5.74 -35.47
N THR A 1052 -11.24 -7.03 -35.38
CA THR A 1052 -12.16 -8.05 -34.90
C THR A 1052 -11.58 -8.75 -33.69
N LEU A 1053 -12.22 -8.56 -32.54
CA LEU A 1053 -11.94 -9.26 -31.29
C LEU A 1053 -12.50 -10.68 -31.36
N SER A 1054 -11.99 -11.58 -30.53
CA SER A 1054 -12.40 -13.00 -30.55
C SER A 1054 -12.56 -13.55 -29.13
N PRO A 1055 -13.56 -13.07 -28.36
CA PRO A 1055 -13.83 -13.62 -27.06
C PRO A 1055 -14.34 -15.07 -27.15
N ALA A 1056 -14.02 -15.84 -26.11
CA ALA A 1056 -14.73 -17.08 -25.83
C ALA A 1056 -15.88 -16.83 -24.83
N LEU A 1057 -16.93 -17.67 -24.89
CA LEU A 1057 -17.88 -17.80 -23.80
C LEU A 1057 -17.17 -18.51 -22.64
N THR A 1058 -17.04 -17.85 -21.50
CA THR A 1058 -16.24 -18.32 -20.36
C THR A 1058 -17.07 -18.40 -19.09
N THR A 1059 -16.76 -19.38 -18.26
CA THR A 1059 -17.27 -19.50 -16.89
C THR A 1059 -16.13 -19.29 -15.91
N ILE A 1060 -16.28 -18.36 -14.97
CA ILE A 1060 -15.28 -18.10 -13.93
C ILE A 1060 -15.83 -18.61 -12.59
N PRO A 1061 -15.15 -19.58 -11.93
CA PRO A 1061 -15.57 -20.12 -10.65
C PRO A 1061 -15.73 -19.06 -9.57
N ARG A 1062 -16.70 -19.28 -8.68
CA ARG A 1062 -17.01 -18.46 -7.50
C ARG A 1062 -17.29 -19.40 -6.31
N ALA A 1063 -17.52 -18.81 -5.13
CA ALA A 1063 -17.76 -19.56 -3.90
C ALA A 1063 -18.94 -20.56 -4.04
N ASN A 1064 -18.91 -21.62 -3.23
CA ASN A 1064 -19.96 -22.65 -3.18
C ASN A 1064 -20.29 -23.31 -4.52
N ASP A 1065 -19.29 -23.64 -5.35
CA ASP A 1065 -19.46 -24.24 -6.68
C ASP A 1065 -20.40 -23.43 -7.59
N THR A 1066 -20.37 -22.10 -7.49
CA THR A 1066 -21.04 -21.19 -8.42
C THR A 1066 -20.06 -20.67 -9.46
N PHE A 1067 -20.57 -20.02 -10.50
CA PHE A 1067 -19.75 -19.40 -11.54
C PHE A 1067 -20.47 -18.17 -12.09
N ASN A 1068 -19.71 -17.26 -12.69
CA ASN A 1068 -20.26 -16.21 -13.55
C ASN A 1068 -20.00 -16.55 -15.01
N VAL A 1069 -20.84 -16.03 -15.91
CA VAL A 1069 -20.78 -16.27 -17.35
C VAL A 1069 -20.38 -14.96 -18.04
N ARG A 1070 -19.33 -15.00 -18.87
CA ARG A 1070 -18.84 -13.83 -19.62
C ARG A 1070 -18.64 -14.14 -21.08
N HIS A 1071 -18.85 -13.13 -21.92
CA HIS A 1071 -18.47 -13.14 -23.33
C HIS A 1071 -17.88 -11.76 -23.66
N GLY A 1072 -16.55 -11.72 -23.82
CA GLY A 1072 -15.81 -10.48 -23.93
C GLY A 1072 -15.94 -9.62 -22.68
N ALA A 1073 -16.23 -8.33 -22.87
CA ALA A 1073 -16.41 -7.40 -21.76
C ALA A 1073 -17.76 -7.57 -21.01
N LEU A 1074 -18.72 -8.32 -21.55
CA LEU A 1074 -20.06 -8.48 -20.99
C LEU A 1074 -20.14 -9.63 -19.97
N LEU A 1075 -20.77 -9.34 -18.84
CA LEU A 1075 -21.24 -10.28 -17.83
C LEU A 1075 -22.73 -10.56 -18.06
N PHE A 1076 -23.13 -11.83 -17.95
CA PHE A 1076 -24.52 -12.23 -18.11
C PHE A 1076 -25.16 -12.58 -16.77
N ALA A 1077 -26.43 -12.25 -16.64
CA ALA A 1077 -27.29 -12.56 -15.51
C ALA A 1077 -28.62 -13.14 -15.98
N LEU A 1078 -29.32 -13.87 -15.12
CA LEU A 1078 -30.68 -14.33 -15.39
C LEU A 1078 -31.62 -13.11 -15.44
N SER A 1079 -32.32 -12.93 -16.56
CA SER A 1079 -33.35 -11.90 -16.65
C SER A 1079 -34.59 -12.33 -15.86
N ILE A 1080 -34.96 -11.53 -14.87
CA ILE A 1080 -36.12 -11.78 -14.00
C ILE A 1080 -37.20 -10.76 -14.37
N PRO A 1081 -38.36 -11.18 -14.92
CA PRO A 1081 -39.49 -10.28 -15.12
C PRO A 1081 -39.94 -9.68 -13.79
N SER A 1082 -40.41 -8.43 -13.81
CA SER A 1082 -40.82 -7.70 -12.60
C SER A 1082 -42.20 -7.06 -12.76
N THR A 1083 -42.88 -6.89 -11.63
CA THR A 1083 -44.01 -5.98 -11.50
C THR A 1083 -43.49 -4.66 -10.93
N ASN A 1084 -43.80 -3.55 -11.60
CA ASN A 1084 -43.19 -2.25 -11.29
C ASN A 1084 -44.22 -1.31 -10.66
N SER A 1085 -43.78 -0.53 -9.68
CA SER A 1085 -44.51 0.61 -9.11
C SER A 1085 -43.55 1.76 -8.86
N SER A 1086 -44.07 2.98 -8.68
CA SER A 1086 -43.24 4.15 -8.41
C SER A 1086 -43.87 5.06 -7.36
N SER A 1087 -43.03 5.88 -6.73
CA SER A 1087 -43.44 6.87 -5.75
C SER A 1087 -42.67 8.18 -5.94
N HIS A 1088 -43.23 9.26 -5.40
CA HIS A 1088 -42.55 10.55 -5.41
C HIS A 1088 -41.32 10.53 -4.48
N PRO A 1089 -40.16 11.07 -4.91
CA PRO A 1089 -38.94 11.04 -4.13
C PRO A 1089 -39.06 11.86 -2.84
N PRO A 1090 -38.31 11.48 -1.79
CA PRO A 1090 -38.24 12.24 -0.54
C PRO A 1090 -37.52 13.58 -0.76
N GLN A 1091 -37.76 14.54 0.13
CA GLN A 1091 -37.15 15.88 0.12
C GLN A 1091 -35.67 15.83 0.46
N SER A 1092 -35.28 14.91 1.35
CA SER A 1092 -33.90 14.57 1.64
C SER A 1092 -33.83 13.18 2.25
N TYR A 1093 -32.66 12.56 2.24
CA TYR A 1093 -32.43 11.27 2.88
C TYR A 1093 -32.73 11.32 4.39
N ASN A 1094 -32.48 12.45 5.05
CA ASN A 1094 -32.78 12.64 6.48
C ASN A 1094 -34.27 12.88 6.78
N ASP A 1095 -35.07 13.24 5.78
CA ASP A 1095 -36.51 13.42 5.91
C ASP A 1095 -37.25 12.65 4.80
N PRO A 1096 -37.41 11.32 4.98
CA PRO A 1096 -38.07 10.47 3.99
C PRO A 1096 -39.58 10.72 3.88
N ASN A 1097 -40.18 11.43 4.85
CA ASN A 1097 -41.62 11.64 4.93
C ASN A 1097 -42.07 12.86 4.13
N THR A 1098 -41.24 13.89 4.04
CA THR A 1098 -41.51 15.05 3.18
C THR A 1098 -41.15 14.72 1.74
N LYS A 1099 -42.00 15.09 0.78
CA LYS A 1099 -41.75 14.87 -0.65
C LYS A 1099 -41.06 16.08 -1.28
N LEU A 1100 -40.14 15.83 -2.22
CA LEU A 1100 -39.39 16.88 -2.89
C LEU A 1100 -40.33 17.80 -3.69
N ALA A 1101 -40.60 19.00 -3.19
CA ALA A 1101 -41.72 19.82 -3.68
C ALA A 1101 -41.68 20.16 -5.18
N ASN A 1102 -40.48 20.25 -5.77
CA ASN A 1102 -40.26 20.67 -7.15
C ASN A 1102 -39.71 19.55 -8.05
N ALA A 1103 -39.85 18.28 -7.66
CA ALA A 1103 -39.36 17.19 -8.51
C ALA A 1103 -40.19 17.10 -9.80
N PRO A 1104 -39.55 16.99 -10.98
CA PRO A 1104 -40.28 16.80 -12.24
C PRO A 1104 -40.99 15.42 -12.25
N PRO A 1105 -42.04 15.22 -13.06
CA PRO A 1105 -42.83 13.98 -13.05
C PRO A 1105 -42.05 12.68 -13.34
N LEU A 1106 -40.88 12.79 -13.98
CA LEU A 1106 -40.00 11.67 -14.27
C LEU A 1106 -39.06 11.31 -13.10
N ALA A 1107 -38.85 12.23 -12.17
CA ALA A 1107 -38.08 12.03 -10.95
C ALA A 1107 -38.94 11.24 -9.95
N VAL A 1108 -38.81 9.92 -9.98
CA VAL A 1108 -39.57 8.97 -9.15
C VAL A 1108 -38.66 7.88 -8.59
N ASP A 1109 -39.04 7.35 -7.43
CA ASP A 1109 -38.40 6.17 -6.86
C ASP A 1109 -39.13 4.92 -7.35
N TRP A 1110 -38.43 4.07 -8.09
CA TRP A 1110 -38.97 2.85 -8.68
C TRP A 1110 -38.79 1.64 -7.76
N ARG A 1111 -39.87 0.88 -7.63
CA ARG A 1111 -39.93 -0.45 -7.03
C ARG A 1111 -40.19 -1.51 -8.09
N LEU A 1112 -39.37 -2.55 -8.10
CA LEU A 1112 -39.46 -3.69 -9.01
C LEU A 1112 -39.51 -4.97 -8.17
N ASP A 1113 -40.68 -5.60 -8.08
CA ASP A 1113 -40.89 -6.89 -7.43
C ASP A 1113 -40.73 -8.03 -8.44
N ASN A 1114 -40.00 -9.09 -8.10
CA ASN A 1114 -39.79 -10.22 -9.02
C ASN A 1114 -41.09 -10.98 -9.30
N ALA A 1115 -41.33 -11.32 -10.57
CA ALA A 1115 -42.51 -12.05 -11.04
C ALA A 1115 -42.22 -13.53 -11.39
N SER A 1116 -40.98 -13.98 -11.18
CA SER A 1116 -40.57 -15.37 -11.41
C SER A 1116 -39.53 -15.83 -10.38
N ALA A 1117 -39.21 -17.13 -10.40
CA ALA A 1117 -38.16 -17.71 -9.58
C ALA A 1117 -36.79 -17.14 -9.96
N TRP A 1118 -35.99 -16.80 -8.95
CA TRP A 1118 -34.62 -16.30 -9.09
C TRP A 1118 -33.57 -17.33 -8.68
N SER A 1119 -33.97 -18.35 -7.90
CA SER A 1119 -33.11 -19.37 -7.32
C SER A 1119 -32.83 -20.52 -8.31
N VAL A 1120 -32.11 -20.22 -9.39
CA VAL A 1120 -31.87 -21.16 -10.50
C VAL A 1120 -30.39 -21.59 -10.57
N ALA A 1121 -30.12 -22.89 -10.61
CA ALA A 1121 -28.83 -23.46 -11.01
C ALA A 1121 -28.76 -23.60 -12.53
N LEU A 1122 -27.61 -23.26 -13.12
CA LEU A 1122 -27.35 -23.44 -14.56
C LEU A 1122 -26.45 -24.66 -14.81
N ASP A 1123 -26.73 -25.42 -15.87
CA ASP A 1123 -25.82 -26.42 -16.41
C ASP A 1123 -24.75 -25.75 -17.29
N PRO A 1124 -23.48 -25.65 -16.83
CA PRO A 1124 -22.43 -24.97 -17.58
C PRO A 1124 -22.14 -25.62 -18.94
N GLY A 1125 -22.42 -26.92 -19.10
CA GLY A 1125 -22.23 -27.63 -20.37
C GLY A 1125 -23.30 -27.31 -21.43
N SER A 1126 -24.32 -26.54 -21.06
CA SER A 1126 -25.44 -26.15 -21.95
C SER A 1126 -25.41 -24.68 -22.37
N LEU A 1127 -24.39 -23.93 -21.96
CA LEU A 1127 -24.28 -22.50 -22.27
C LEU A 1127 -24.09 -22.28 -23.78
N VAL A 1128 -24.98 -21.49 -24.38
CA VAL A 1128 -24.91 -21.09 -25.79
C VAL A 1128 -25.07 -19.58 -25.88
N PHE A 1129 -24.04 -18.90 -26.39
CA PHE A 1129 -24.11 -17.48 -26.71
C PHE A 1129 -24.96 -17.26 -27.97
N ARG A 1130 -25.79 -16.23 -27.94
CA ARG A 1130 -26.68 -15.83 -29.03
C ARG A 1130 -26.58 -14.33 -29.26
N SER A 1131 -26.78 -13.93 -30.51
CA SER A 1131 -26.73 -12.54 -30.96
C SER A 1131 -27.77 -12.36 -32.05
N SER A 1132 -28.65 -11.36 -31.90
CA SER A 1132 -29.56 -10.97 -32.98
C SER A 1132 -28.86 -10.18 -34.09
N LEU A 1133 -27.59 -9.80 -33.88
CA LEU A 1133 -26.75 -9.09 -34.84
C LEU A 1133 -26.15 -10.03 -35.89
N ASP A 1134 -26.18 -11.36 -35.66
CA ASP A 1134 -25.56 -12.37 -36.53
C ASP A 1134 -26.52 -12.83 -37.66
N ASP A 1135 -27.82 -12.51 -37.57
CA ASP A 1135 -28.91 -13.13 -38.36
C ASP A 1135 -29.19 -12.53 -39.77
N ASP A 1136 -28.35 -11.65 -40.33
CA ASP A 1136 -28.62 -11.06 -41.67
C ASP A 1136 -27.53 -11.37 -42.72
N ASP A 1137 -27.90 -12.18 -43.71
CA ASP A 1137 -27.16 -12.44 -44.96
C ASP A 1137 -27.03 -11.20 -45.89
N GLU A 1138 -27.61 -10.05 -45.52
CA GLU A 1138 -27.71 -8.86 -46.39
C GLU A 1138 -26.68 -7.75 -46.11
N GLY A 1139 -25.79 -7.92 -45.14
CA GLY A 1139 -24.65 -7.01 -44.93
C GLY A 1139 -25.01 -5.58 -44.49
N GLN A 1140 -26.25 -5.34 -44.06
CA GLN A 1140 -26.63 -4.09 -43.36
C GLN A 1140 -26.44 -4.24 -41.85
N GLU A 1141 -25.88 -3.21 -41.22
CA GLU A 1141 -25.65 -3.16 -39.78
C GLU A 1141 -26.98 -2.92 -39.06
N LYS A 1142 -27.50 -3.93 -38.34
CA LYS A 1142 -28.76 -3.80 -37.57
C LYS A 1142 -28.65 -2.72 -36.51
N ALA A 1143 -29.60 -1.79 -36.48
CA ALA A 1143 -29.67 -0.79 -35.43
C ALA A 1143 -29.91 -1.45 -34.05
N LEU A 1144 -29.21 -0.95 -33.03
CA LEU A 1144 -29.46 -1.33 -31.65
C LEU A 1144 -30.77 -0.71 -31.15
N ALA A 1145 -31.46 -1.41 -30.25
CA ALA A 1145 -32.55 -0.81 -29.48
C ALA A 1145 -32.00 0.36 -28.64
N ASP A 1146 -32.83 1.39 -28.45
CA ASP A 1146 -32.48 2.60 -27.69
C ASP A 1146 -33.61 2.88 -26.67
N PRO A 1147 -33.36 2.79 -25.35
CA PRO A 1147 -32.09 2.52 -24.67
C PRO A 1147 -31.62 1.06 -24.77
N VAL A 1148 -30.34 0.82 -25.11
CA VAL A 1148 -29.80 -0.54 -25.32
C VAL A 1148 -29.74 -1.38 -24.04
N PHE A 1149 -29.64 -0.75 -22.88
CA PHE A 1149 -29.59 -1.42 -21.58
C PHE A 1149 -30.96 -1.59 -20.92
N ALA A 1150 -32.06 -1.19 -21.59
CA ALA A 1150 -33.40 -1.43 -21.07
C ALA A 1150 -33.72 -2.95 -21.02
N PRO A 1151 -34.58 -3.41 -20.08
CA PRO A 1151 -34.98 -4.81 -20.04
C PRO A 1151 -35.51 -5.32 -21.41
N GLY A 1152 -34.92 -6.41 -21.91
CA GLY A 1152 -35.27 -7.02 -23.20
C GLY A 1152 -34.68 -6.33 -24.44
N ALA A 1153 -33.94 -5.23 -24.28
CA ALA A 1153 -33.31 -4.49 -25.38
C ALA A 1153 -31.92 -5.00 -25.81
N PRO A 1154 -31.05 -5.55 -24.92
CA PRO A 1154 -29.73 -6.01 -25.32
C PRO A 1154 -29.79 -7.03 -26.48
N PRO A 1155 -28.95 -6.88 -27.52
CA PRO A 1155 -29.03 -7.72 -28.72
C PRO A 1155 -28.33 -9.07 -28.56
N VAL A 1156 -27.75 -9.35 -27.38
CA VAL A 1156 -26.98 -10.56 -27.09
C VAL A 1156 -27.48 -11.20 -25.80
N TRP A 1157 -27.53 -12.53 -25.77
CA TRP A 1157 -27.97 -13.29 -24.60
C TRP A 1157 -27.25 -14.65 -24.54
N VAL A 1158 -27.38 -15.33 -23.41
CA VAL A 1158 -26.90 -16.70 -23.22
C VAL A 1158 -28.09 -17.60 -22.90
N GLU A 1159 -28.24 -18.67 -23.67
CA GLU A 1159 -29.17 -19.75 -23.39
C GLU A 1159 -28.49 -20.80 -22.52
N ALA A 1160 -29.20 -21.35 -21.54
CA ALA A 1160 -28.72 -22.38 -20.65
C ALA A 1160 -29.87 -23.24 -20.15
N ARG A 1161 -29.62 -24.52 -19.90
CA ARG A 1161 -30.55 -25.35 -19.12
C ARG A 1161 -30.43 -24.96 -17.64
N GLY A 1162 -31.56 -24.57 -17.06
CA GLY A 1162 -31.68 -24.21 -15.66
C GLY A 1162 -32.51 -25.23 -14.86
N CYS A 1163 -32.25 -25.31 -13.55
CA CYS A 1163 -33.08 -26.03 -12.60
C CYS A 1163 -33.29 -25.14 -11.37
N GLU A 1164 -34.53 -25.00 -10.91
CA GLU A 1164 -34.80 -24.32 -9.64
C GLU A 1164 -34.19 -25.12 -8.47
N ILE A 1165 -33.63 -24.39 -7.50
CA ILE A 1165 -33.01 -24.95 -6.30
C ILE A 1165 -33.93 -24.70 -5.10
N GLU A 1166 -34.37 -25.77 -4.45
CA GLU A 1166 -35.05 -25.70 -3.16
C GLU A 1166 -34.04 -25.32 -2.06
N GLY A 1167 -34.43 -24.39 -1.17
CA GLY A 1167 -33.64 -24.00 -0.01
C GLY A 1167 -32.66 -22.84 -0.21
N TRP A 1168 -32.53 -22.28 -1.43
CA TRP A 1168 -31.81 -21.03 -1.63
C TRP A 1168 -32.69 -19.84 -1.21
N GLY A 1169 -32.61 -19.49 0.08
CA GLY A 1169 -33.43 -18.45 0.70
C GLY A 1169 -32.82 -17.04 0.68
N LEU A 1170 -33.56 -16.10 1.25
CA LEU A 1170 -33.11 -14.73 1.48
C LEU A 1170 -32.23 -14.64 2.73
N TYR A 1171 -31.19 -13.81 2.68
CA TYR A 1171 -30.43 -13.34 3.83
C TYR A 1171 -30.86 -11.91 4.16
N ARG A 1172 -31.48 -11.69 5.32
CA ARG A 1172 -31.97 -10.36 5.77
C ARG A 1172 -32.74 -9.60 4.67
N GLY A 1173 -33.59 -10.30 3.92
CA GLY A 1173 -34.42 -9.66 2.88
C GLY A 1173 -33.74 -9.46 1.52
N VAL A 1174 -32.50 -9.90 1.31
CA VAL A 1174 -31.82 -9.93 0.00
C VAL A 1174 -31.37 -11.34 -0.38
N MET A 1175 -30.82 -11.54 -1.57
CA MET A 1175 -30.46 -12.88 -2.03
C MET A 1175 -29.31 -13.45 -1.20
N GLY A 1176 -29.55 -14.59 -0.54
CA GLY A 1176 -28.58 -15.23 0.33
C GLY A 1176 -27.42 -15.87 -0.42
N VAL A 1177 -26.44 -16.37 0.34
CA VAL A 1177 -25.34 -17.15 -0.22
C VAL A 1177 -25.90 -18.41 -0.92
N PRO A 1178 -25.48 -18.70 -2.16
CA PRO A 1178 -25.88 -19.93 -2.85
C PRO A 1178 -25.57 -21.18 -1.99
N PRO A 1179 -26.49 -22.16 -1.90
CA PRO A 1179 -26.25 -23.39 -1.15
C PRO A 1179 -25.07 -24.16 -1.75
N VAL A 1180 -24.28 -24.78 -0.86
CA VAL A 1180 -23.18 -25.67 -1.27
C VAL A 1180 -23.74 -26.85 -2.07
N LYS A 1181 -22.92 -27.45 -2.93
CA LYS A 1181 -23.37 -28.52 -3.85
C LYS A 1181 -24.10 -29.68 -3.17
N ALA A 1182 -23.73 -30.03 -1.94
CA ALA A 1182 -24.38 -31.10 -1.17
C ALA A 1182 -25.79 -30.75 -0.66
N GLU A 1183 -26.11 -29.45 -0.55
CA GLU A 1183 -27.38 -28.94 -0.05
C GLU A 1183 -28.35 -28.54 -1.16
N ARG A 1184 -27.89 -28.51 -2.42
CA ARG A 1184 -28.72 -28.21 -3.59
C ARG A 1184 -29.72 -29.34 -3.83
N ARG A 1185 -30.99 -29.08 -3.57
CA ARG A 1185 -32.10 -29.98 -3.89
C ARG A 1185 -32.79 -29.47 -5.16
N PRO A 1186 -32.73 -30.19 -6.29
CA PRO A 1186 -33.47 -29.79 -7.48
C PRO A 1186 -34.97 -29.90 -7.20
N TYR A 1187 -35.74 -28.89 -7.64
CA TYR A 1187 -37.20 -28.91 -7.57
C TYR A 1187 -37.81 -29.90 -8.57
#